data_AF-A0AAJ1BB53-F1
#
_entry.id   AF-A0AAJ1BB53-F1
#
_cell.length_a   1.000
_cell.length_b   1.000
_cell.length_c   1.000
_cell.angle_alpha   90.00
_cell.angle_beta   90.00
_cell.angle_gamma   90.00
#
_symmetry.space_group_name_H-M   'P 1'
#
loop_
_entity.id
_entity.type
_entity.pdbx_description
1 polymer ?
#
loop_
_entity_poly.entity_id
_entity_poly.type
_entity_poly.pdbx_seq_one_letter_code
_entity_poly.pdbx_strand_id
1 'polypeptide(L)'
;MIIAATDGSSLGNPGAGGWCWYLSPDCWRSGGFTLGTNNQAELMAVADLLTETAGMDDDLLIQADSQYVINILTKWRFGWKKKGWKTGGGKPVANLELVKRLDQLLSDPARRGKVSFEWVKGHAGHPLNEQADSHAQAIAKAYQAGTPRQADFGPGWNTGRQIAGELASDTAGGSAASSVQERRRKEPRETYGQQKPAAPTSVLARPLYPRLEQEPNPKEYRQGRYLIREHLLTVPLYHPEVALNLFPDSAKNPVVNLEREADNQESGVQSELFAVNPGEQSRPKSQGNPITSTPPDNQFLPPWVDAEIKKTNIQIYAREIALDDEENRPYLIYFQGGPGCKGSRPADWSAPWFGAALEKYRIIMLDQRGTGRSTPLDNVTIPALGNRAGAWLRLMRADQIVGDAEALRRALGIKKWTVMGQSFGGFIITAYLSRFPEAIEKAYITGGLPGLTKVNRIYERTFAATARRCQEFYALPGMEEAVRQTCAHVLEHDEYLPNGEKLTPNRIRQVGLELGRTYGLENLRYLFEAPFVHIGGKRHLTQEFLGQVGGRVSFSLDPLYALLHETIYGNAVPQSEVEPTAWAADRIREKAPGFAQNADPLDKSQPYYLTGEHFGRWVFASDPALKSLAELADDLAAETEWPVLYDPQRLAENQVPVHAVVYRDDIFVPRDLSLNTGRIMGANILEKEDLHHDGLRASGNQIISWLISR
;
A
#
# COMPACT_ATOMS: atom_id res chain seq x y z
N MET A 1 32.93 -8.32 30.76
CA MET A 1 31.69 -8.05 31.52
C MET A 1 31.27 -6.63 31.25
N ILE A 2 30.08 -6.46 30.68
CA ILE A 2 29.44 -5.20 30.35
C ILE A 2 28.52 -4.80 31.51
N ILE A 3 28.53 -3.53 31.91
CA ILE A 3 27.62 -2.99 32.92
C ILE A 3 26.74 -1.95 32.23
N ALA A 4 25.44 -2.11 32.34
CA ALA A 4 24.45 -1.23 31.77
C ALA A 4 23.38 -0.91 32.81
N ALA A 5 22.95 0.34 32.89
CA ALA A 5 21.78 0.71 33.68
C ALA A 5 20.55 0.80 32.78
N THR A 6 19.39 0.45 33.32
CA THR A 6 18.09 0.53 32.63
C THR A 6 17.11 1.27 33.51
N ASP A 7 16.35 2.18 32.93
CA ASP A 7 15.27 2.87 33.63
C ASP A 7 14.06 3.18 32.74
N GLY A 8 12.91 3.42 33.36
CA GLY A 8 11.65 3.77 32.72
C GLY A 8 10.89 4.86 33.46
N SER A 9 10.40 5.84 32.71
CA SER A 9 9.61 6.97 33.19
C SER A 9 8.26 7.04 32.48
N SER A 10 7.22 7.49 33.18
CA SER A 10 5.90 7.74 32.60
C SER A 10 5.25 9.01 33.18
N LEU A 11 4.83 9.90 32.29
CA LEU A 11 4.17 11.17 32.60
C LEU A 11 2.65 10.95 32.72
N GLY A 12 2.26 10.34 33.84
CA GLY A 12 0.92 9.78 34.08
C GLY A 12 0.96 8.25 34.04
N ASN A 13 0.08 7.57 34.76
CA ASN A 13 0.12 6.09 34.85
C ASN A 13 -1.30 5.49 34.70
N PRO A 14 -1.85 5.39 33.47
CA PRO A 14 -1.14 5.48 32.19
C PRO A 14 -0.95 6.91 31.65
N GLY A 15 0.13 7.13 30.92
CA GLY A 15 0.52 8.41 30.30
C GLY A 15 1.64 8.23 29.28
N ALA A 16 2.15 9.32 28.72
CA ALA A 16 3.29 9.25 27.79
C ALA A 16 4.51 8.66 28.52
N GLY A 17 5.12 7.62 27.96
CA GLY A 17 6.21 6.90 28.62
C GLY A 17 7.48 6.90 27.79
N GLY A 18 8.59 6.77 28.49
CA GLY A 18 9.93 6.74 27.95
C GLY A 18 10.78 5.74 28.72
N TRP A 19 11.65 5.04 28.02
CA TRP A 19 12.55 4.04 28.59
C TRP A 19 13.94 4.26 28.04
N CYS A 20 14.97 3.88 28.79
CA CYS A 20 16.35 3.99 28.37
C CYS A 20 17.20 2.87 28.96
N TRP A 21 18.16 2.39 28.18
CA TRP A 21 19.33 1.73 28.71
C TRP A 21 20.59 2.53 28.38
N TYR A 22 21.55 2.54 29.31
CA TYR A 22 22.73 3.38 29.23
C TYR A 22 23.98 2.63 29.71
N LEU A 23 25.02 2.66 28.88
CA LEU A 23 26.36 2.14 29.21
C LEU A 23 27.38 3.27 29.27
N SER A 24 27.33 4.18 28.29
CA SER A 24 28.24 5.31 28.16
C SER A 24 27.60 6.41 27.30
N PRO A 25 28.19 7.62 27.22
CA PRO A 25 27.65 8.72 26.40
C PRO A 25 27.45 8.37 24.91
N ASP A 26 28.26 7.45 24.40
CA ASP A 26 28.22 7.00 23.00
C ASP A 26 27.50 5.66 22.82
N CYS A 27 27.07 5.02 23.91
CA CYS A 27 26.41 3.72 23.89
C CYS A 27 25.22 3.73 24.87
N TRP A 28 24.11 4.26 24.37
CA TRP A 28 22.82 4.27 25.04
C TRP A 28 21.70 4.33 24.01
N ARG A 29 20.52 3.87 24.39
CA ARG A 29 19.33 4.01 23.56
C ARG A 29 18.13 4.27 24.43
N SER A 30 17.29 5.18 23.95
CA SER A 30 15.98 5.42 24.53
C SER A 30 14.88 5.16 23.51
N GLY A 31 13.67 4.99 24.00
CA GLY A 31 12.46 4.92 23.19
C GLY A 31 11.25 5.30 24.03
N GLY A 32 10.10 5.47 23.39
CA GLY A 32 8.90 5.89 24.10
C GLY A 32 7.61 5.55 23.38
N PHE A 33 6.50 5.89 24.04
CA PHE A 33 5.14 5.67 23.55
C PHE A 33 4.21 6.78 24.06
N THR A 34 3.17 7.09 23.31
CA THR A 34 2.21 8.15 23.65
C THR A 34 1.30 7.79 24.83
N LEU A 35 1.09 6.51 25.11
CA LEU A 35 0.26 6.04 26.22
C LEU A 35 0.73 4.66 26.74
N GLY A 36 1.12 4.59 28.02
CA GLY A 36 1.48 3.36 28.73
C GLY A 36 1.85 3.62 30.18
N THR A 37 2.44 2.66 30.88
CA THR A 37 2.72 2.72 32.33
C THR A 37 4.21 2.74 32.65
N ASN A 38 4.58 3.17 33.87
CA ASN A 38 5.98 3.13 34.32
C ASN A 38 6.56 1.71 34.25
N ASN A 39 5.82 0.73 34.77
CA ASN A 39 6.23 -0.68 34.76
C ASN A 39 6.42 -1.23 33.33
N GLN A 40 5.72 -0.71 32.33
CA GLN A 40 5.94 -1.09 30.93
C GLN A 40 7.23 -0.48 30.39
N ALA A 41 7.49 0.80 30.68
CA ALA A 41 8.73 1.47 30.30
C ALA A 41 9.96 0.79 30.91
N GLU A 42 9.94 0.50 32.22
CA GLU A 42 11.07 -0.16 32.90
C GLU A 42 11.36 -1.56 32.33
N LEU A 43 10.32 -2.35 32.02
CA LEU A 43 10.48 -3.67 31.39
C LEU A 43 10.97 -3.57 29.93
N MET A 44 10.56 -2.52 29.21
CA MET A 44 10.99 -2.28 27.83
C MET A 44 12.48 -1.92 27.75
N ALA A 45 12.99 -1.10 28.67
CA ALA A 45 14.42 -0.77 28.74
C ALA A 45 15.29 -2.03 28.80
N VAL A 46 14.92 -2.98 29.67
CA VAL A 46 15.64 -4.26 29.79
C VAL A 46 15.47 -5.12 28.54
N ALA A 47 14.26 -5.18 27.96
CA ALA A 47 13.98 -6.01 26.79
C ALA A 47 14.77 -5.54 25.56
N ASP A 48 14.88 -4.23 25.37
CA ASP A 48 15.66 -3.64 24.28
C ASP A 48 17.16 -3.90 24.48
N LEU A 49 17.70 -3.63 25.68
CA LEU A 49 19.10 -3.93 26.01
C LEU A 49 19.46 -5.41 25.79
N LEU A 50 18.59 -6.32 26.22
CA LEU A 50 18.80 -7.75 25.99
C LEU A 50 18.73 -8.11 24.50
N THR A 51 17.90 -7.43 23.71
CA THR A 51 17.83 -7.65 22.27
C THR A 51 19.12 -7.22 21.59
N GLU A 52 19.64 -6.03 21.91
CA GLU A 52 20.88 -5.50 21.35
C GLU A 52 22.10 -6.36 21.73
N THR A 53 22.10 -6.91 22.94
CA THR A 53 23.20 -7.76 23.44
C THR A 53 23.04 -9.24 23.13
N ALA A 54 22.01 -9.66 22.39
CA ALA A 54 21.70 -11.07 22.19
C ALA A 54 22.82 -11.88 21.51
N GLY A 55 23.58 -11.24 20.63
CA GLY A 55 24.70 -11.85 19.89
C GLY A 55 26.06 -11.75 20.59
N MET A 56 26.11 -11.25 21.82
CA MET A 56 27.38 -11.03 22.53
C MET A 56 27.79 -12.22 23.38
N ASP A 57 29.11 -12.46 23.40
CA ASP A 57 29.71 -13.49 24.23
C ASP A 57 30.06 -12.99 25.65
N ASP A 58 30.10 -11.67 25.86
CA ASP A 58 30.39 -11.04 27.15
C ASP A 58 29.26 -11.19 28.18
N ASP A 59 29.62 -11.41 29.44
CA ASP A 59 28.69 -11.32 30.57
C ASP A 59 28.10 -9.89 30.68
N LEU A 60 26.81 -9.78 30.98
CA LEU A 60 26.07 -8.53 31.10
C LEU A 60 25.49 -8.38 32.51
N LEU A 61 25.88 -7.32 33.21
CA LEU A 61 25.26 -6.87 34.46
C LEU A 61 24.28 -5.73 34.17
N ILE A 62 23.00 -5.97 34.44
CA ILE A 62 21.94 -4.97 34.30
C ILE A 62 21.62 -4.37 35.67
N GLN A 63 21.84 -3.07 35.82
CA GLN A 63 21.46 -2.28 36.98
C GLN A 63 20.09 -1.63 36.75
N ALA A 64 19.15 -1.82 37.66
CA ALA A 64 17.84 -1.17 37.60
C ALA A 64 17.38 -0.78 39.01
N ASP A 65 16.73 0.37 39.15
CA ASP A 65 16.16 0.80 40.43
C ASP A 65 14.73 0.29 40.68
N SER A 66 14.09 -0.25 39.63
CA SER A 66 12.81 -0.92 39.75
C SER A 66 12.91 -2.29 40.42
N GLN A 67 12.46 -2.35 41.67
CA GLN A 67 12.25 -3.63 42.37
C GLN A 67 11.24 -4.53 41.65
N TYR A 68 10.29 -3.94 40.91
CA TYR A 68 9.31 -4.70 40.12
C TYR A 68 10.04 -5.49 39.01
N VAL A 69 10.86 -4.82 38.22
CA VAL A 69 11.68 -5.44 37.17
C VAL A 69 12.63 -6.47 37.76
N ILE A 70 13.41 -6.12 38.79
CA ILE A 70 14.36 -7.05 39.40
C ILE A 70 13.68 -8.31 39.93
N ASN A 71 12.53 -8.19 40.61
CA ASN A 71 11.84 -9.37 41.12
C ASN A 71 11.25 -10.24 40.00
N ILE A 72 10.75 -9.63 38.91
CA ILE A 72 10.35 -10.39 37.71
C ILE A 72 11.55 -11.17 37.17
N LEU A 73 12.70 -10.50 37.06
CA LEU A 73 13.88 -11.03 36.39
C LEU A 73 14.74 -11.96 37.25
N THR A 74 14.47 -12.08 38.54
CA THR A 74 15.27 -12.96 39.41
C THR A 74 14.44 -14.01 40.14
N LYS A 75 13.14 -13.75 40.35
CA LYS A 75 12.30 -14.59 41.22
C LYS A 75 10.99 -15.01 40.55
N TRP A 76 10.16 -14.04 40.16
CA TRP A 76 8.76 -14.31 39.87
C TRP A 76 8.52 -15.03 38.54
N ARG A 77 9.28 -14.71 37.48
CA ARG A 77 9.04 -15.29 36.15
C ARG A 77 9.08 -16.83 36.16
N PHE A 78 9.97 -17.43 36.95
CA PHE A 78 10.12 -18.89 37.01
C PHE A 78 8.88 -19.56 37.64
N GLY A 79 8.35 -18.96 38.71
CA GLY A 79 7.13 -19.44 39.37
C GLY A 79 5.89 -19.25 38.50
N TRP A 80 5.78 -18.09 37.84
CA TRP A 80 4.67 -17.81 36.94
C TRP A 80 4.70 -18.71 35.70
N LYS A 81 5.87 -18.94 35.09
CA LYS A 81 6.03 -19.84 33.94
C LYS A 81 5.54 -21.26 34.26
N LYS A 82 5.90 -21.80 35.42
CA LYS A 82 5.40 -23.10 35.90
C LYS A 82 3.88 -23.14 36.09
N LYS A 83 3.26 -22.00 36.42
CA LYS A 83 1.81 -21.85 36.62
C LYS A 83 1.07 -21.39 35.37
N GLY A 84 1.65 -21.56 34.18
CA GLY A 84 1.02 -21.13 32.92
C GLY A 84 0.87 -19.61 32.81
N TRP A 85 1.83 -18.87 33.36
CA TRP A 85 1.90 -17.41 33.43
C TRP A 85 0.74 -16.73 34.17
N LYS A 86 0.35 -17.33 35.29
CA LYS A 86 -0.66 -16.80 36.20
C LYS A 86 -0.04 -16.44 37.55
N THR A 87 -0.59 -15.39 38.16
CA THR A 87 -0.30 -15.00 39.54
C THR A 87 -0.85 -16.02 40.54
N GLY A 88 -0.51 -15.87 41.83
CA GLY A 88 -1.04 -16.75 42.89
C GLY A 88 -2.56 -16.78 42.97
N GLY A 89 -3.25 -15.72 42.54
CA GLY A 89 -4.71 -15.64 42.48
C GLY A 89 -5.34 -16.14 41.18
N GLY A 90 -4.58 -16.83 40.31
CA GLY A 90 -5.10 -17.43 39.07
C GLY A 90 -5.33 -16.45 37.91
N LYS A 91 -5.18 -15.14 38.14
CA LYS A 91 -5.22 -14.11 37.09
C LYS A 91 -3.91 -14.09 36.28
N PRO A 92 -3.95 -13.75 34.97
CA PRO A 92 -2.74 -13.52 34.18
C PRO A 92 -1.81 -12.51 34.83
N VAL A 93 -0.49 -12.70 34.65
CA VAL A 93 0.53 -11.74 35.10
C VAL A 93 0.38 -10.42 34.34
N ALA A 94 0.52 -9.28 35.03
CA ALA A 94 0.50 -7.97 34.36
C ALA A 94 1.71 -7.81 33.42
N ASN A 95 1.52 -7.14 32.30
CA ASN A 95 2.55 -7.02 31.23
C ASN A 95 3.03 -8.38 30.72
N LEU A 96 2.13 -9.38 30.66
CA LEU A 96 2.45 -10.78 30.38
C LEU A 96 3.37 -10.97 29.17
N GLU A 97 3.05 -10.30 28.07
CA GLU A 97 3.79 -10.48 26.82
C GLU A 97 5.22 -9.90 26.93
N LEU A 98 5.43 -8.80 27.64
CA LEU A 98 6.77 -8.28 27.94
C LEU A 98 7.54 -9.21 28.89
N VAL A 99 6.89 -9.76 29.91
CA VAL A 99 7.51 -10.71 30.85
C VAL A 99 7.93 -12.01 30.14
N LYS A 100 7.09 -12.53 29.24
CA LYS A 100 7.43 -13.69 28.39
C LYS A 100 8.58 -13.38 27.45
N ARG A 101 8.59 -12.19 26.84
CA ARG A 101 9.70 -11.75 25.96
C ARG A 101 11.02 -11.68 26.71
N LEU A 102 11.03 -11.10 27.92
CA LEU A 102 12.21 -11.07 28.79
C LEU A 102 12.68 -12.48 29.18
N ASP A 103 11.75 -13.39 29.53
CA ASP A 103 12.09 -14.78 29.81
C ASP A 103 12.69 -15.51 28.60
N GLN A 104 12.17 -15.26 27.40
CA GLN A 104 12.72 -15.81 26.15
C GLN A 104 14.13 -15.27 25.89
N LEU A 105 14.33 -13.95 25.96
CA LEU A 105 15.63 -13.31 25.73
C LEU A 105 16.72 -13.77 26.72
N LEU A 106 16.32 -14.10 27.95
CA LEU A 106 17.22 -14.60 29.00
C LEU A 106 17.43 -16.11 28.95
N SER A 107 16.51 -16.85 28.32
CA SER A 107 16.59 -18.30 28.16
C SER A 107 17.05 -18.72 26.76
N ASP A 108 17.40 -17.77 25.91
CA ASP A 108 17.81 -18.02 24.53
C ASP A 108 19.10 -18.85 24.50
N PRO A 109 19.10 -20.06 23.91
CA PRO A 109 20.29 -20.89 23.79
C PRO A 109 21.43 -20.24 22.99
N ALA A 110 21.13 -19.25 22.16
CA ALA A 110 22.14 -18.51 21.41
C ALA A 110 22.93 -17.53 22.29
N ARG A 111 22.41 -17.16 23.47
CA ARG A 111 23.10 -16.25 24.39
C ARG A 111 24.19 -16.99 25.15
N ARG A 112 25.45 -16.62 24.90
CA ARG A 112 26.62 -17.23 25.55
C ARG A 112 27.04 -16.53 26.85
N GLY A 113 26.97 -15.20 26.88
CA GLY A 113 27.29 -14.41 28.07
C GLY A 113 26.21 -14.51 29.16
N LYS A 114 26.62 -14.58 30.42
CA LYS A 114 25.69 -14.63 31.57
C LYS A 114 25.07 -13.26 31.80
N VAL A 115 23.76 -13.22 31.99
CA VAL A 115 23.06 -12.01 32.44
C VAL A 115 22.85 -12.04 33.95
N SER A 116 23.37 -11.04 34.65
CA SER A 116 23.15 -10.78 36.07
C SER A 116 22.36 -9.49 36.26
N PHE A 117 21.67 -9.38 37.39
CA PHE A 117 20.83 -8.24 37.72
C PHE A 117 21.24 -7.70 39.09
N GLU A 118 21.37 -6.40 39.19
CA GLU A 118 21.63 -5.69 40.43
C GLU A 118 20.56 -4.63 40.64
N TRP A 119 19.91 -4.68 41.81
CA TRP A 119 19.03 -3.60 42.22
C TRP A 119 19.89 -2.47 42.78
N VAL A 120 19.79 -1.30 42.17
CA VAL A 120 20.41 -0.07 42.67
C VAL A 120 19.34 0.78 43.34
N LYS A 121 19.72 1.61 44.31
CA LYS A 121 18.74 2.48 44.97
C LYS A 121 18.45 3.67 44.05
N GLY A 122 17.17 3.91 43.77
CA GLY A 122 16.73 5.12 43.06
C GLY A 122 17.11 6.39 43.84
N HIS A 123 17.56 7.41 43.09
CA HIS A 123 18.10 8.71 43.51
C HIS A 123 19.53 8.74 44.09
N ALA A 124 20.34 9.63 43.51
CA ALA A 124 21.68 10.11 43.87
C ALA A 124 22.69 9.05 44.35
N GLY A 125 23.62 8.65 43.48
CA GLY A 125 24.77 7.82 43.82
C GLY A 125 25.15 6.74 42.79
N HIS A 126 24.41 6.64 41.67
CA HIS A 126 24.64 5.64 40.62
C HIS A 126 24.66 6.30 39.23
N PRO A 127 25.84 6.74 38.74
CA PRO A 127 25.95 7.57 37.54
C PRO A 127 25.28 6.99 36.29
N LEU A 128 25.35 5.67 36.06
CA LEU A 128 24.70 5.05 34.91
C LEU A 128 23.17 5.07 35.01
N ASN A 129 22.62 4.81 36.20
CA ASN A 129 21.17 4.85 36.44
C ASN A 129 20.63 6.27 36.34
N GLU A 130 21.37 7.27 36.82
CA GLU A 130 21.00 8.68 36.68
C GLU A 130 20.94 9.11 35.20
N GLN A 131 21.85 8.60 34.36
CA GLN A 131 21.78 8.86 32.92
C GLN A 131 20.60 8.15 32.25
N ALA A 132 20.34 6.89 32.61
CA ALA A 132 19.18 6.15 32.11
C ALA A 132 17.86 6.87 32.46
N ASP A 133 17.68 7.31 33.71
CA ASP A 133 16.51 8.07 34.16
C ASP A 133 16.35 9.39 33.40
N SER A 134 17.43 10.18 33.30
CA SER A 134 17.43 11.46 32.58
C SER A 134 16.95 11.30 31.12
N HIS A 135 17.47 10.30 30.41
CA HIS A 135 17.09 10.01 29.03
C HIS A 135 15.66 9.45 28.91
N ALA A 136 15.24 8.58 29.83
CA ALA A 136 13.88 8.05 29.88
C ALA A 136 12.85 9.15 30.13
N GLN A 137 13.14 10.10 31.03
CA GLN A 137 12.29 11.26 31.27
C GLN A 137 12.26 12.22 30.07
N ALA A 138 13.41 12.48 29.45
CA ALA A 138 13.50 13.36 28.29
C ALA A 138 12.66 12.85 27.12
N ILE A 139 12.78 11.55 26.79
CA ILE A 139 12.01 10.96 25.69
C ILE A 139 10.52 10.89 26.04
N ALA A 140 10.14 10.60 27.29
CA ALA A 140 8.73 10.64 27.72
C ALA A 140 8.09 12.04 27.51
N LYS A 141 8.83 13.12 27.83
CA LYS A 141 8.39 14.51 27.60
C LYS A 141 8.24 14.82 26.12
N ALA A 142 9.18 14.36 25.29
CA ALA A 142 9.10 14.50 23.84
C ALA A 142 7.86 13.80 23.25
N TYR A 143 7.53 12.59 23.73
CA TYR A 143 6.30 11.90 23.32
C TYR A 143 5.04 12.60 23.83
N GLN A 144 5.03 13.17 25.04
CA GLN A 144 3.91 13.97 25.54
C GLN A 144 3.68 15.22 24.69
N ALA A 145 4.75 15.86 24.23
CA ALA A 145 4.69 17.04 23.37
C ALA A 145 4.39 16.72 21.89
N GLY A 146 4.41 15.44 21.50
CA GLY A 146 4.24 15.03 20.10
C GLY A 146 5.44 15.36 19.20
N THR A 147 6.63 15.58 19.79
CA THR A 147 7.83 16.03 19.07
C THR A 147 9.09 15.19 19.39
N PRO A 148 9.05 13.84 19.35
CA PRO A 148 10.28 13.05 19.49
C PRO A 148 11.19 13.28 18.28
N ARG A 149 12.48 13.56 18.53
CA ARG A 149 13.48 13.76 17.47
C ARG A 149 14.45 12.60 17.43
N GLN A 150 15.09 12.38 16.28
CA GLN A 150 16.03 11.28 16.08
C GLN A 150 17.17 11.26 17.13
N ALA A 151 17.65 12.43 17.54
CA ALA A 151 18.72 12.55 18.54
C ALA A 151 18.29 12.10 19.95
N ASP A 152 16.99 12.13 20.26
CA ASP A 152 16.48 11.78 21.58
C ASP A 152 16.54 10.25 21.82
N PHE A 153 16.58 9.43 20.76
CA PHE A 153 16.67 7.95 20.82
C PHE A 153 18.08 7.43 21.12
N GLY A 154 19.07 8.31 21.13
CA GLY A 154 20.47 7.96 21.41
C GLY A 154 21.20 7.29 20.23
N PRO A 155 22.53 7.13 20.37
CA PRO A 155 23.39 6.56 19.33
C PRO A 155 23.21 5.05 19.11
N GLY A 156 22.49 4.36 20.00
CA GLY A 156 22.28 2.91 19.92
C GLY A 156 23.47 2.11 20.46
N TRP A 157 23.54 0.84 20.09
CA TRP A 157 24.60 -0.05 20.57
C TRP A 157 25.91 0.26 19.84
N ASN A 158 26.89 0.78 20.57
CA ASN A 158 28.21 1.08 20.04
C ASN A 158 29.31 0.78 21.08
N THR A 159 29.67 -0.49 21.17
CA THR A 159 30.90 -0.89 21.85
C THR A 159 32.02 -0.92 20.82
N GLY A 160 32.63 0.23 20.53
CA GLY A 160 33.91 0.25 19.84
C GLY A 160 34.86 -0.75 20.51
N ARG A 161 35.57 -1.56 19.73
CA ARG A 161 36.59 -2.51 20.20
C ARG A 161 37.73 -1.74 20.90
N GLN A 162 37.51 -1.31 22.13
CA GLN A 162 38.50 -0.78 23.08
C GLN A 162 37.86 -0.65 24.47
N ILE A 163 37.42 -1.77 25.05
CA ILE A 163 37.34 -1.90 26.52
C ILE A 163 38.27 -3.05 26.90
N ALA A 164 39.55 -2.81 26.72
CA ALA A 164 40.62 -3.55 27.36
C ALA A 164 41.71 -2.54 27.69
N GLY A 165 41.60 -1.93 28.87
CA GLY A 165 42.65 -1.09 29.45
C GLY A 165 42.35 0.39 29.46
N GLU A 166 41.35 0.83 30.24
CA GLU A 166 41.36 2.17 30.87
C GLU A 166 40.26 2.25 31.95
N LEU A 167 40.35 1.35 32.93
CA LEU A 167 39.80 1.52 34.28
C LEU A 167 40.96 1.29 35.26
N ALA A 168 42.06 2.00 35.02
CA ALA A 168 43.22 2.04 35.89
C ALA A 168 44.09 3.27 35.59
N SER A 169 43.53 4.47 35.68
CA SER A 169 44.27 5.66 36.11
C SER A 169 43.33 6.86 36.22
N ASP A 170 42.78 7.04 37.42
CA ASP A 170 42.52 8.38 37.91
C ASP A 170 43.83 9.18 37.89
N THR A 171 43.77 10.41 37.34
CA THR A 171 44.28 11.68 37.91
C THR A 171 44.89 12.63 36.88
N ALA A 172 44.48 13.90 37.01
CA ALA A 172 45.17 15.14 36.64
C ALA A 172 45.09 15.64 35.17
N GLY A 173 44.12 16.53 34.93
CA GLY A 173 44.39 17.96 34.70
C GLY A 173 44.95 18.44 33.36
N GLY A 174 44.29 19.44 32.76
CA GLY A 174 44.99 20.54 32.08
C GLY A 174 44.57 20.84 30.63
N SER A 175 44.07 22.07 30.45
CA SER A 175 43.88 22.85 29.23
C SER A 175 44.93 22.70 28.12
N ALA A 176 44.51 22.85 26.84
CA ALA A 176 44.84 23.99 25.96
C ALA A 176 44.79 23.63 24.46
N ALA A 177 44.51 24.65 23.65
CA ALA A 177 44.41 24.64 22.20
C ALA A 177 45.77 24.45 21.47
N SER A 178 45.74 23.99 20.21
CA SER A 178 46.33 24.69 19.03
C SER A 178 46.54 23.79 17.80
N SER A 179 46.27 24.42 16.64
CA SER A 179 46.94 24.34 15.32
C SER A 179 47.30 23.01 14.64
N VAL A 180 46.61 22.79 13.52
CA VAL A 180 47.10 22.46 12.16
C VAL A 180 48.60 22.17 12.00
N GLN A 181 48.94 20.97 11.49
CA GLN A 181 49.95 20.83 10.43
C GLN A 181 49.79 19.54 9.60
N GLU A 182 49.92 19.75 8.31
CA GLU A 182 49.77 18.88 7.15
C GLU A 182 50.96 17.91 7.00
N ARG A 183 50.74 16.61 6.70
CA ARG A 183 51.74 15.74 6.05
C ARG A 183 51.11 14.68 5.13
N ARG A 184 51.47 14.79 3.84
CA ARG A 184 51.28 13.83 2.74
C ARG A 184 51.92 12.45 2.98
N ARG A 185 51.27 11.38 2.49
CA ARG A 185 51.86 10.08 2.03
C ARG A 185 50.92 9.48 0.97
N LYS A 186 51.30 9.43 -0.31
CA LYS A 186 52.07 8.41 -1.07
C LYS A 186 51.29 7.09 -1.31
N GLU A 187 50.79 6.94 -2.53
CA GLU A 187 50.33 5.69 -3.16
C GLU A 187 51.51 4.75 -3.51
N PRO A 188 51.28 3.42 -3.59
CA PRO A 188 52.17 2.49 -4.27
C PRO A 188 51.59 1.99 -5.62
N ARG A 189 52.53 1.78 -6.55
CA ARG A 189 52.37 1.27 -7.93
C ARG A 189 52.10 -0.24 -7.96
N GLU A 190 51.24 -0.65 -8.89
CA GLU A 190 51.04 -2.04 -9.32
C GLU A 190 51.98 -2.45 -10.47
N THR A 191 52.40 -3.71 -10.44
CA THR A 191 53.23 -4.40 -11.45
C THR A 191 52.36 -5.26 -12.38
N TYR A 192 52.57 -5.11 -13.69
CA TYR A 192 51.94 -5.89 -14.76
C TYR A 192 52.52 -7.31 -14.90
N GLY A 193 51.65 -8.31 -15.02
CA GLY A 193 51.96 -9.67 -15.47
C GLY A 193 50.84 -10.20 -16.39
N GLN A 194 51.21 -10.62 -17.60
CA GLN A 194 50.34 -11.00 -18.72
C GLN A 194 49.60 -12.35 -18.51
N GLN A 195 48.32 -12.44 -18.87
CA GLN A 195 47.64 -13.68 -19.29
C GLN A 195 46.66 -13.43 -20.46
N LYS A 196 46.61 -14.42 -21.36
CA LYS A 196 45.91 -14.48 -22.67
C LYS A 196 44.36 -14.48 -22.58
N PRO A 197 43.64 -14.12 -23.66
CA PRO A 197 42.19 -13.91 -23.66
C PRO A 197 41.40 -15.23 -23.81
N ALA A 198 40.37 -15.40 -22.98
CA ALA A 198 39.32 -16.41 -23.14
C ALA A 198 38.00 -15.73 -23.52
N ALA A 199 37.21 -16.43 -24.34
CA ALA A 199 36.04 -15.98 -25.09
C ALA A 199 34.95 -15.27 -24.26
N PRO A 200 34.19 -14.32 -24.86
CA PRO A 200 33.13 -13.59 -24.18
C PRO A 200 31.96 -14.53 -23.89
N THR A 201 31.80 -14.89 -22.62
CA THR A 201 30.54 -15.45 -22.13
C THR A 201 29.57 -14.29 -21.98
N SER A 202 28.44 -14.33 -22.69
CA SER A 202 27.39 -13.31 -22.61
C SER A 202 26.83 -13.25 -21.19
N VAL A 203 27.25 -12.23 -20.44
CA VAL A 203 26.63 -11.85 -19.18
C VAL A 203 25.32 -11.16 -19.55
N LEU A 204 24.20 -11.88 -19.43
CA LEU A 204 22.88 -11.24 -19.27
C LEU A 204 23.04 -10.18 -18.18
N ALA A 205 22.81 -8.91 -18.54
CA ALA A 205 22.90 -7.78 -17.63
C ALA A 205 22.13 -8.11 -16.35
N ARG A 206 22.84 -8.27 -15.23
CA ARG A 206 22.22 -8.36 -13.91
C ARG A 206 21.43 -7.06 -13.71
N PRO A 207 20.12 -7.11 -13.43
CA PRO A 207 19.40 -5.90 -13.10
C PRO A 207 20.03 -5.27 -11.85
N LEU A 208 20.10 -3.93 -11.87
CA LEU A 208 20.62 -3.06 -10.82
C LEU A 208 19.73 -3.15 -9.56
N TYR A 209 19.65 -4.31 -8.92
CA TYR A 209 19.17 -4.38 -7.55
C TYR A 209 20.40 -4.49 -6.66
N PRO A 210 20.67 -3.49 -5.79
CA PRO A 210 21.61 -3.67 -4.71
C PRO A 210 21.25 -4.96 -3.96
N ARG A 211 22.25 -5.67 -3.43
CA ARG A 211 21.97 -6.66 -2.37
C ARG A 211 21.20 -5.90 -1.29
N LEU A 212 19.94 -6.27 -1.15
CA LEU A 212 18.93 -5.59 -0.36
C LEU A 212 19.42 -5.47 1.09
N GLU A 213 19.37 -4.27 1.66
CA GLU A 213 19.32 -4.10 3.12
C GLU A 213 17.99 -4.71 3.58
N GLN A 214 17.97 -6.03 3.75
CA GLN A 214 16.86 -6.74 4.35
C GLN A 214 16.96 -6.54 5.86
N GLU A 215 15.85 -6.32 6.57
CA GLU A 215 15.83 -6.70 7.99
C GLU A 215 16.26 -8.18 8.02
N PRO A 216 17.37 -8.55 8.69
CA PRO A 216 17.94 -9.89 8.58
C PRO A 216 16.99 -11.00 9.04
N ASN A 217 15.88 -10.63 9.70
CA ASN A 217 14.74 -11.48 9.99
C ASN A 217 13.44 -10.69 9.75
N PRO A 218 12.57 -11.07 8.80
CA PRO A 218 11.25 -10.44 8.68
C PRO A 218 10.49 -10.59 10.00
N LYS A 219 9.75 -9.54 10.42
CA LYS A 219 8.97 -9.61 11.67
C LYS A 219 7.92 -10.70 11.53
N GLU A 220 8.12 -11.79 12.25
CA GLU A 220 7.24 -12.96 12.25
C GLU A 220 6.44 -12.99 13.55
N TYR A 221 5.12 -13.16 13.44
CA TYR A 221 4.25 -13.35 14.59
C TYR A 221 3.05 -14.23 14.26
N ARG A 222 2.38 -14.71 15.30
CA ARG A 222 1.17 -15.52 15.18
C ARG A 222 -0.07 -14.71 15.50
N GLN A 223 -1.11 -14.90 14.69
CA GLN A 223 -2.44 -14.39 14.92
C GLN A 223 -3.40 -15.58 14.85
N GLY A 224 -3.71 -16.20 15.99
CA GLY A 224 -4.46 -17.47 16.00
C GLY A 224 -3.70 -18.58 15.27
N ARG A 225 -4.35 -19.22 14.29
CA ARG A 225 -3.79 -20.27 13.40
C ARG A 225 -2.95 -19.73 12.22
N TYR A 226 -2.77 -18.41 12.15
CA TYR A 226 -2.07 -17.77 11.04
C TYR A 226 -0.66 -17.38 11.45
N LEU A 227 0.31 -17.76 10.61
CA LEU A 227 1.68 -17.25 10.66
C LEU A 227 1.78 -16.04 9.75
N ILE A 228 2.22 -14.91 10.32
CA ILE A 228 2.32 -13.62 9.63
C ILE A 228 3.78 -13.21 9.56
N ARG A 229 4.28 -12.87 8.36
CA ARG A 229 5.61 -12.28 8.15
C ARG A 229 5.48 -10.92 7.51
N GLU A 230 6.19 -9.93 8.03
CA GLU A 230 6.22 -8.58 7.48
C GLU A 230 7.55 -8.33 6.75
N HIS A 231 7.43 -7.97 5.48
CA HIS A 231 8.53 -7.69 4.58
C HIS A 231 8.57 -6.19 4.29
N LEU A 232 9.75 -5.59 4.37
CA LEU A 232 10.00 -4.21 3.97
C LEU A 232 11.18 -4.20 3.00
N LEU A 233 10.97 -3.61 1.83
CA LEU A 233 11.88 -3.67 0.70
C LEU A 233 12.17 -2.27 0.17
N THR A 234 13.45 -1.88 0.14
CA THR A 234 13.90 -0.70 -0.58
C THR A 234 13.98 -1.00 -2.08
N VAL A 235 13.23 -0.29 -2.91
CA VAL A 235 13.21 -0.41 -4.38
C VAL A 235 13.41 0.95 -5.04
N PRO A 236 13.85 1.03 -6.31
CA PRO A 236 13.87 2.30 -7.02
C PRO A 236 12.45 2.85 -7.20
N LEU A 237 12.31 4.18 -7.15
CA LEU A 237 11.04 4.85 -7.45
C LEU A 237 10.61 4.56 -8.90
N TYR A 238 11.56 4.48 -9.83
CA TYR A 238 11.32 4.15 -11.23
C TYR A 238 11.95 2.79 -11.59
N HIS A 239 11.13 1.87 -12.09
CA HIS A 239 11.56 0.59 -12.65
C HIS A 239 11.72 0.69 -14.16
N PRO A 240 12.94 0.83 -14.71
CA PRO A 240 13.13 0.88 -16.16
C PRO A 240 12.71 -0.43 -16.86
N GLU A 241 12.82 -1.56 -16.19
CA GLU A 241 12.52 -2.89 -16.72
C GLU A 241 11.03 -3.15 -17.01
N VAL A 242 10.13 -2.31 -16.48
CA VAL A 242 8.68 -2.41 -16.74
C VAL A 242 8.23 -1.50 -17.86
N ALA A 243 9.13 -0.68 -18.42
CA ALA A 243 8.81 0.12 -19.59
C ALA A 243 8.56 -0.79 -20.79
N LEU A 244 7.41 -0.64 -21.44
CA LEU A 244 7.14 -1.29 -22.71
C LEU A 244 7.81 -0.48 -23.82
N ASN A 245 8.62 -1.14 -24.65
CA ASN A 245 9.27 -0.54 -25.83
C ASN A 245 8.27 -0.38 -26.99
N LEU A 246 7.10 0.19 -26.71
CA LEU A 246 6.00 0.38 -27.65
C LEU A 246 5.83 1.89 -27.91
N PHE A 247 6.74 2.49 -28.69
CA PHE A 247 6.64 3.88 -29.12
C PHE A 247 6.91 4.00 -30.65
N PRO A 248 6.47 5.09 -31.30
CA PRO A 248 5.81 5.07 -32.61
C PRO A 248 6.79 5.18 -33.77
N ASP A 249 7.66 4.19 -33.96
CA ASP A 249 8.08 3.90 -35.33
C ASP A 249 6.91 3.16 -36.00
N SER A 250 6.00 3.97 -36.54
CA SER A 250 4.70 3.63 -37.16
C SER A 250 4.77 2.69 -38.38
N ALA A 251 5.89 2.01 -38.59
CA ALA A 251 6.11 1.09 -39.70
C ALA A 251 6.35 -0.37 -39.28
N LYS A 252 6.53 -0.67 -37.98
CA LYS A 252 6.97 -2.02 -37.55
C LYS A 252 6.21 -2.67 -36.40
N ASN A 253 5.35 -1.95 -35.69
CA ASN A 253 4.36 -2.65 -34.89
C ASN A 253 3.32 -3.22 -35.85
N PRO A 254 2.99 -4.53 -35.77
CA PRO A 254 1.80 -5.01 -36.43
C PRO A 254 0.66 -4.16 -35.88
N VAL A 255 0.11 -3.29 -36.73
CA VAL A 255 -1.19 -2.72 -36.50
C VAL A 255 -2.07 -3.95 -36.27
N VAL A 256 -2.47 -4.17 -35.02
CA VAL A 256 -3.56 -5.11 -34.74
C VAL A 256 -4.70 -4.59 -35.61
N ASN A 257 -5.01 -5.28 -36.70
CA ASN A 257 -6.01 -4.83 -37.66
C ASN A 257 -7.32 -4.62 -36.88
N LEU A 258 -7.64 -3.34 -36.67
CA LEU A 258 -8.82 -2.88 -35.96
C LEU A 258 -10.02 -3.15 -36.87
N GLU A 259 -10.66 -4.31 -36.75
CA GLU A 259 -11.93 -4.51 -37.41
C GLU A 259 -13.04 -3.80 -36.64
N ARG A 260 -13.75 -2.92 -37.34
CA ARG A 260 -14.99 -2.31 -36.87
C ARG A 260 -16.02 -3.43 -36.67
N GLU A 261 -16.37 -3.75 -35.43
CA GLU A 261 -17.61 -4.48 -35.20
C GLU A 261 -18.77 -3.59 -35.71
N ALA A 262 -19.55 -4.15 -36.63
CA ALA A 262 -20.70 -3.49 -37.22
C ALA A 262 -21.69 -3.07 -36.11
N ASP A 263 -22.17 -1.83 -36.23
CA ASP A 263 -23.08 -1.16 -35.31
C ASP A 263 -24.24 -2.04 -34.85
N ASN A 264 -24.44 -2.14 -33.52
CA ASN A 264 -25.81 -2.16 -33.03
C ASN A 264 -26.35 -0.74 -33.23
N GLN A 265 -27.23 -0.58 -34.23
CA GLN A 265 -27.74 0.70 -34.75
C GLN A 265 -28.52 1.59 -33.75
N GLU A 266 -28.48 1.33 -32.45
CA GLU A 266 -29.26 2.08 -31.45
C GLU A 266 -28.53 3.27 -30.81
N SER A 267 -27.18 3.36 -30.90
CA SER A 267 -26.44 4.36 -30.10
C SER A 267 -25.81 5.54 -30.85
N GLY A 268 -25.83 5.61 -32.18
CA GLY A 268 -25.37 6.79 -32.94
C GLY A 268 -23.92 7.28 -32.70
N VAL A 269 -23.07 6.47 -32.07
CA VAL A 269 -21.65 6.78 -31.78
C VAL A 269 -20.76 5.82 -32.56
N GLN A 270 -19.92 6.37 -33.44
CA GLN A 270 -18.98 5.61 -34.28
C GLN A 270 -18.00 4.81 -33.40
N SER A 271 -17.82 3.52 -33.72
CA SER A 271 -17.09 2.54 -32.91
C SER A 271 -15.66 2.28 -33.41
N GLU A 272 -14.71 2.19 -32.47
CA GLU A 272 -13.44 1.48 -32.63
C GLU A 272 -13.36 0.43 -31.50
N LEU A 273 -13.61 -0.84 -31.83
CA LEU A 273 -13.46 -1.98 -30.93
C LEU A 273 -12.19 -2.74 -31.35
N PHE A 274 -11.41 -3.21 -30.38
CA PHE A 274 -10.26 -4.08 -30.65
C PHE A 274 -10.75 -5.51 -30.84
N ALA A 275 -10.90 -5.96 -32.07
CA ALA A 275 -11.06 -7.37 -32.40
C ALA A 275 -9.72 -7.94 -32.88
N VAL A 276 -9.24 -9.01 -32.25
CA VAL A 276 -8.15 -9.83 -32.81
C VAL A 276 -8.81 -10.85 -33.71
N ASN A 277 -8.57 -10.79 -35.02
CA ASN A 277 -9.10 -11.77 -35.96
C ASN A 277 -8.21 -13.04 -35.91
N PRO A 278 -8.69 -14.22 -35.49
CA PRO A 278 -7.93 -15.46 -35.58
C PRO A 278 -8.02 -16.01 -37.02
N GLY A 279 -7.59 -15.21 -37.99
CA GLY A 279 -7.59 -15.57 -39.41
C GLY A 279 -6.25 -16.17 -39.83
N GLU A 280 -6.26 -17.48 -40.09
CA GLU A 280 -5.30 -18.26 -40.89
C GLU A 280 -3.87 -17.70 -41.02
N GLN A 281 -3.03 -17.94 -40.02
CA GLN A 281 -1.58 -18.00 -40.26
C GLN A 281 -1.15 -19.46 -40.30
N SER A 282 -0.76 -19.90 -41.49
CA SER A 282 0.04 -21.11 -41.70
C SER A 282 1.11 -21.22 -40.62
N ARG A 283 1.07 -22.29 -39.82
CA ARG A 283 2.10 -22.64 -38.84
C ARG A 283 3.48 -22.44 -39.46
N PRO A 284 4.29 -21.46 -39.00
CA PRO A 284 5.70 -21.44 -39.38
C PRO A 284 6.32 -22.67 -38.71
N LYS A 285 6.95 -23.53 -39.51
CA LYS A 285 7.77 -24.63 -38.98
C LYS A 285 8.79 -24.02 -38.02
N SER A 286 8.80 -24.53 -36.79
CA SER A 286 9.81 -24.23 -35.78
C SER A 286 11.21 -24.56 -36.33
N GLN A 287 11.92 -23.55 -36.81
CA GLN A 287 13.37 -23.59 -36.84
C GLN A 287 13.85 -22.76 -35.66
N GLY A 288 14.33 -23.47 -34.65
CA GLY A 288 14.92 -22.87 -33.46
C GLY A 288 16.10 -22.00 -33.85
N ASN A 289 16.01 -20.72 -33.50
CA ASN A 289 17.17 -19.94 -33.13
C ASN A 289 16.79 -19.16 -31.86
N PRO A 290 17.58 -19.27 -30.78
CA PRO A 290 17.33 -18.48 -29.59
C PRO A 290 17.59 -17.01 -29.95
N ILE A 291 16.58 -16.16 -29.77
CA ILE A 291 16.75 -14.71 -29.84
C ILE A 291 17.57 -14.30 -28.61
N THR A 292 18.90 -14.35 -28.73
CA THR A 292 19.81 -13.61 -27.88
C THR A 292 19.97 -12.22 -28.48
N SER A 293 18.95 -11.36 -28.34
CA SER A 293 19.11 -9.94 -28.61
C SER A 293 19.28 -9.23 -27.27
N THR A 294 20.48 -8.73 -27.02
CA THR A 294 20.76 -7.65 -26.08
C THR A 294 19.71 -6.55 -26.27
N PRO A 295 19.13 -5.95 -25.21
CA PRO A 295 18.19 -4.85 -25.38
C PRO A 295 18.90 -3.71 -26.12
N PRO A 296 18.33 -3.11 -27.17
CA PRO A 296 18.89 -1.87 -27.71
C PRO A 296 18.88 -0.80 -26.61
N ASP A 297 19.95 -0.01 -26.54
CA ASP A 297 20.20 1.04 -25.53
C ASP A 297 19.16 2.19 -25.47
N ASN A 298 18.10 2.13 -26.29
CA ASN A 298 17.01 3.10 -26.28
C ASN A 298 15.74 2.49 -25.66
N GLN A 299 15.75 2.31 -24.33
CA GLN A 299 14.48 2.31 -23.59
C GLN A 299 13.90 3.73 -23.69
N PHE A 300 12.66 3.87 -24.14
CA PHE A 300 11.97 5.16 -24.05
C PHE A 300 11.84 5.53 -22.57
N LEU A 301 12.68 6.45 -22.12
CA LEU A 301 12.56 7.07 -20.82
C LEU A 301 11.73 8.33 -21.03
N PRO A 302 10.54 8.44 -20.41
CA PRO A 302 9.78 9.68 -20.48
C PRO A 302 10.67 10.86 -20.09
N PRO A 303 10.63 12.01 -20.80
CA PRO A 303 11.52 13.15 -20.55
C PRO A 303 11.51 13.66 -19.11
N TRP A 304 10.38 13.48 -18.41
CA TRP A 304 10.21 13.85 -17.00
C TRP A 304 10.89 12.88 -16.02
N VAL A 305 11.41 11.72 -16.45
CA VAL A 305 12.22 10.81 -15.63
C VAL A 305 13.69 11.26 -15.64
N ASP A 306 14.00 12.20 -14.75
CA ASP A 306 15.33 12.80 -14.64
C ASP A 306 16.34 11.94 -13.85
N ALA A 307 17.55 12.47 -13.67
CA ALA A 307 18.62 11.81 -12.93
C ALA A 307 18.34 11.66 -11.43
N GLU A 308 17.49 12.50 -10.84
CA GLU A 308 17.12 12.41 -9.43
C GLU A 308 16.11 11.28 -9.21
N ILE A 309 15.07 11.19 -10.04
CA ILE A 309 14.08 10.11 -10.01
C ILE A 309 14.77 8.76 -10.14
N LYS A 310 15.73 8.63 -11.08
CA LYS A 310 16.51 7.39 -11.28
C LYS A 310 17.34 6.97 -10.07
N LYS A 311 17.71 7.92 -9.20
CA LYS A 311 18.48 7.66 -7.97
C LYS A 311 17.60 7.57 -6.72
N THR A 312 16.32 7.90 -6.83
CA THR A 312 15.38 7.91 -5.72
C THR A 312 14.90 6.50 -5.44
N ASN A 313 14.91 6.12 -4.16
CA ASN A 313 14.37 4.85 -3.70
C ASN A 313 13.14 5.09 -2.82
N ILE A 314 12.22 4.12 -2.83
CA ILE A 314 11.06 4.04 -1.95
C ILE A 314 11.07 2.73 -1.16
N GLN A 315 10.31 2.72 -0.08
CA GLN A 315 10.05 1.51 0.70
C GLN A 315 8.74 0.88 0.20
N ILE A 316 8.77 -0.44 0.01
CA ILE A 316 7.63 -1.28 -0.31
C ILE A 316 7.41 -2.26 0.82
N TYR A 317 6.21 -2.23 1.38
CA TYR A 317 5.79 -3.11 2.44
C TYR A 317 4.90 -4.23 1.90
N ALA A 318 5.17 -5.46 2.33
CA ALA A 318 4.29 -6.59 2.08
C ALA A 318 4.09 -7.42 3.35
N ARG A 319 2.93 -8.03 3.48
CA ARG A 319 2.61 -8.98 4.55
C ARG A 319 2.34 -10.34 3.96
N GLU A 320 3.07 -11.34 4.42
CA GLU A 320 2.79 -12.73 4.13
C GLU A 320 1.88 -13.33 5.20
N ILE A 321 0.89 -14.11 4.78
CA ILE A 321 -0.02 -14.85 5.63
C ILE A 321 0.00 -16.32 5.21
N ALA A 322 0.25 -17.20 6.16
CA ALA A 322 0.25 -18.65 5.98
C ALA A 322 -0.56 -19.33 7.10
N LEU A 323 -1.05 -20.55 6.86
CA LEU A 323 -1.47 -21.41 7.96
C LEU A 323 -0.24 -21.96 8.68
N ASP A 324 -0.38 -22.21 9.98
CA ASP A 324 0.69 -22.68 10.86
C ASP A 324 1.19 -24.10 10.58
N ASP A 325 0.41 -24.89 9.85
CA ASP A 325 0.70 -26.28 9.53
C ASP A 325 1.43 -26.49 8.20
N GLU A 326 1.54 -25.47 7.34
CA GLU A 326 2.00 -25.67 5.96
C GLU A 326 2.82 -24.51 5.37
N GLU A 327 4.10 -24.43 5.75
CA GLU A 327 5.06 -23.49 5.14
C GLU A 327 5.41 -23.81 3.67
N ASN A 328 5.05 -25.00 3.18
CA ASN A 328 5.40 -25.48 1.85
C ASN A 328 4.38 -25.13 0.74
N ARG A 329 3.28 -24.44 1.08
CA ARG A 329 2.27 -24.04 0.09
C ARG A 329 2.82 -23.01 -0.91
N PRO A 330 2.37 -23.02 -2.18
CA PRO A 330 2.77 -22.04 -3.18
C PRO A 330 2.34 -20.62 -2.79
N TYR A 331 3.05 -19.61 -3.31
CA TYR A 331 2.72 -18.22 -3.07
C TYR A 331 1.61 -17.74 -3.99
N LEU A 332 0.71 -16.93 -3.43
CA LEU A 332 -0.25 -16.10 -4.12
C LEU A 332 -0.03 -14.65 -3.71
N ILE A 333 0.26 -13.75 -4.64
CA ILE A 333 0.24 -12.30 -4.36
C ILE A 333 -1.16 -11.76 -4.66
N TYR A 334 -1.70 -10.99 -3.72
CA TYR A 334 -2.98 -10.32 -3.87
C TYR A 334 -2.80 -8.82 -4.09
N PHE A 335 -3.36 -8.33 -5.19
CA PHE A 335 -3.46 -6.91 -5.51
C PHE A 335 -4.86 -6.41 -5.13
N GLN A 336 -4.90 -5.55 -4.11
CA GLN A 336 -6.13 -4.88 -3.67
C GLN A 336 -6.66 -3.93 -4.76
N GLY A 337 -7.98 -3.75 -4.77
CA GLY A 337 -8.64 -2.69 -5.53
C GLY A 337 -8.27 -1.28 -5.06
N GLY A 338 -8.81 -0.27 -5.72
CA GLY A 338 -8.37 1.11 -5.60
C GLY A 338 -8.59 1.82 -6.93
N PRO A 339 -7.68 2.68 -7.43
CA PRO A 339 -6.24 2.76 -7.14
C PRO A 339 -5.86 3.43 -5.81
N GLY A 340 -4.58 3.41 -5.45
CA GLY A 340 -4.11 4.20 -4.30
C GLY A 340 -4.54 3.66 -2.93
N CYS A 341 -4.87 2.36 -2.83
CA CYS A 341 -5.22 1.72 -1.57
C CYS A 341 -4.15 0.72 -1.10
N LYS A 342 -3.99 0.65 0.22
CA LYS A 342 -3.13 -0.34 0.90
C LYS A 342 -3.76 -1.72 0.96
N GLY A 343 -2.95 -2.76 1.22
CA GLY A 343 -3.46 -4.11 1.43
C GLY A 343 -4.39 -4.18 2.66
N SER A 344 -5.48 -4.94 2.53
CA SER A 344 -6.44 -5.15 3.63
C SER A 344 -5.81 -5.87 4.82
N ARG A 345 -6.31 -5.54 6.02
CA ARG A 345 -5.80 -6.05 7.31
C ARG A 345 -6.97 -6.42 8.22
N PRO A 346 -7.70 -7.50 7.91
CA PRO A 346 -8.81 -7.91 8.76
C PRO A 346 -8.30 -8.40 10.13
N ALA A 347 -9.14 -8.25 11.15
CA ALA A 347 -8.84 -8.79 12.48
C ALA A 347 -8.85 -10.34 12.51
N ASP A 348 -9.52 -10.95 11.53
CA ASP A 348 -9.55 -12.39 11.30
C ASP A 348 -9.39 -12.68 9.78
N TRP A 349 -8.48 -13.58 9.44
CA TRP A 349 -8.24 -14.02 8.05
C TRP A 349 -9.19 -15.14 7.63
N SER A 350 -10.17 -15.51 8.46
CA SER A 350 -11.21 -16.49 8.14
C SER A 350 -12.26 -15.99 7.14
N ALA A 351 -12.22 -14.69 6.78
CA ALA A 351 -13.13 -14.12 5.80
C ALA A 351 -13.19 -15.00 4.53
N PRO A 352 -14.40 -15.23 3.97
CA PRO A 352 -14.68 -16.30 3.00
C PRO A 352 -13.58 -16.57 1.95
N TRP A 353 -13.17 -15.54 1.20
CA TRP A 353 -12.16 -15.72 0.15
C TRP A 353 -10.73 -15.89 0.70
N PHE A 354 -10.38 -15.18 1.79
CA PHE A 354 -9.07 -15.31 2.43
C PHE A 354 -8.88 -16.71 3.02
N GLY A 355 -9.88 -17.20 3.77
CA GLY A 355 -9.84 -18.51 4.40
C GLY A 355 -9.63 -19.62 3.37
N ALA A 356 -10.43 -19.63 2.31
CA ALA A 356 -10.34 -20.64 1.26
C ALA A 356 -9.05 -20.53 0.42
N ALA A 357 -8.56 -19.32 0.17
CA ALA A 357 -7.27 -19.15 -0.51
C ALA A 357 -6.10 -19.63 0.36
N LEU A 358 -6.14 -19.35 1.67
CA LEU A 358 -5.11 -19.78 2.61
C LEU A 358 -5.01 -21.30 2.73
N GLU A 359 -6.09 -22.05 2.48
CA GLU A 359 -6.05 -23.52 2.41
C GLU A 359 -5.13 -24.05 1.30
N LYS A 360 -4.86 -23.26 0.25
CA LYS A 360 -3.99 -23.68 -0.87
C LYS A 360 -2.71 -22.87 -1.02
N TYR A 361 -2.67 -21.65 -0.48
CA TYR A 361 -1.60 -20.69 -0.74
C TYR A 361 -1.05 -20.06 0.54
N ARG A 362 0.20 -19.59 0.45
CA ARG A 362 0.73 -18.49 1.28
C ARG A 362 0.39 -17.19 0.57
N ILE A 363 -0.34 -16.31 1.23
CA ILE A 363 -0.82 -15.06 0.62
C ILE A 363 0.15 -13.92 0.91
N ILE A 364 0.62 -13.23 -0.12
CA ILE A 364 1.36 -11.97 -0.03
C ILE A 364 0.37 -10.82 -0.26
N MET A 365 0.19 -10.00 0.77
CA MET A 365 -0.57 -8.76 0.74
C MET A 365 0.39 -7.58 0.56
N LEU A 366 0.43 -7.01 -0.64
CA LEU A 366 1.26 -5.85 -0.95
C LEU A 366 0.53 -4.55 -0.55
N ASP A 367 1.18 -3.69 0.22
CA ASP A 367 0.79 -2.27 0.21
C ASP A 367 1.37 -1.68 -1.07
N GLN A 368 0.52 -1.26 -2.00
CA GLN A 368 0.98 -0.66 -3.27
C GLN A 368 1.80 0.60 -2.97
N ARG A 369 2.78 0.93 -3.81
CA ARG A 369 3.59 2.16 -3.69
C ARG A 369 2.71 3.39 -3.41
N GLY A 370 3.16 4.26 -2.50
CA GLY A 370 2.40 5.43 -2.06
C GLY A 370 1.32 5.14 -1.02
N THR A 371 1.08 3.88 -0.64
CA THR A 371 -0.04 3.51 0.25
C THR A 371 0.43 2.79 1.50
N GLY A 372 -0.30 2.97 2.60
CA GLY A 372 -0.06 2.21 3.84
C GLY A 372 1.35 2.39 4.39
N ARG A 373 2.13 1.30 4.45
CA ARG A 373 3.52 1.29 4.91
C ARG A 373 4.54 1.35 3.77
N SER A 374 4.09 1.35 2.52
CA SER A 374 4.94 1.63 1.36
C SER A 374 5.01 3.14 1.16
N THR A 375 6.21 3.74 1.25
CA THR A 375 6.49 5.20 1.33
C THR A 375 5.24 6.06 1.08
N PRO A 376 4.47 6.40 2.13
CA PRO A 376 3.09 6.83 1.97
C PRO A 376 2.96 8.23 1.38
N LEU A 377 2.01 8.40 0.46
CA LEU A 377 1.61 9.66 -0.13
C LEU A 377 0.22 10.06 0.37
N ASP A 378 0.15 11.18 1.09
CA ASP A 378 -1.08 11.74 1.66
C ASP A 378 -1.09 13.28 1.57
N ASN A 379 -2.07 13.90 2.21
CA ASN A 379 -2.25 15.37 2.19
C ASN A 379 -1.12 16.15 2.88
N VAL A 380 -0.20 15.47 3.57
CA VAL A 380 0.99 16.05 4.21
C VAL A 380 2.23 15.75 3.39
N THR A 381 2.41 14.51 2.94
CA THR A 381 3.64 14.10 2.24
C THR A 381 3.64 14.52 0.77
N ILE A 382 2.49 14.61 0.10
CA ILE A 382 2.43 15.07 -1.30
C ILE A 382 2.88 16.53 -1.42
N PRO A 383 2.36 17.50 -0.63
CA PRO A 383 2.85 18.88 -0.69
C PRO A 383 4.35 19.01 -0.35
N ALA A 384 4.87 18.15 0.54
CA ALA A 384 6.29 18.16 0.91
C ALA A 384 7.24 17.78 -0.25
N LEU A 385 6.73 17.13 -1.31
CA LEU A 385 7.51 16.84 -2.51
C LEU A 385 7.73 18.09 -3.39
N GLY A 386 6.96 19.16 -3.17
CA GLY A 386 7.02 20.40 -3.95
C GLY A 386 6.79 20.13 -5.44
N ASN A 387 7.64 20.71 -6.30
CA ASN A 387 7.58 20.55 -7.76
C ASN A 387 7.77 19.11 -8.26
N ARG A 388 8.18 18.17 -7.40
CA ARG A 388 8.37 16.76 -7.76
C ARG A 388 7.12 15.90 -7.61
N ALA A 389 6.06 16.43 -6.98
CA ALA A 389 4.84 15.68 -6.71
C ALA A 389 4.23 15.05 -7.97
N GLY A 390 4.19 15.80 -9.07
CA GLY A 390 3.67 15.32 -10.36
C GLY A 390 4.41 14.09 -10.88
N ALA A 391 5.75 14.12 -10.87
CA ALA A 391 6.55 13.01 -11.35
C ALA A 391 6.43 11.77 -10.46
N TRP A 392 6.33 11.94 -9.13
CA TRP A 392 6.05 10.84 -8.20
C TRP A 392 4.70 10.19 -8.47
N LEU A 393 3.63 10.99 -8.60
CA LEU A 393 2.28 10.46 -8.81
C LEU A 393 2.15 9.71 -10.14
N ARG A 394 2.88 10.13 -11.18
CA ARG A 394 2.93 9.39 -12.46
C ARG A 394 3.49 7.98 -12.32
N LEU A 395 4.32 7.76 -11.30
CA LEU A 395 4.95 6.47 -11.00
C LEU A 395 4.16 5.62 -10.02
N MET A 396 2.94 5.99 -9.64
CA MET A 396 2.05 5.20 -8.76
C MET A 396 1.10 4.28 -9.53
N ARG A 397 1.38 4.03 -10.82
CA ARG A 397 0.52 3.29 -11.74
C ARG A 397 0.83 1.79 -11.79
N ALA A 398 -0.05 1.04 -12.46
CA ALA A 398 -0.03 -0.41 -12.52
C ALA A 398 1.31 -1.00 -13.01
N ASP A 399 1.96 -0.38 -13.99
CA ASP A 399 3.27 -0.80 -14.52
C ASP A 399 4.37 -0.76 -13.46
N GLN A 400 4.44 0.32 -12.68
CA GLN A 400 5.45 0.46 -11.65
C GLN A 400 5.14 -0.40 -10.41
N ILE A 401 3.86 -0.63 -10.09
CA ILE A 401 3.45 -1.61 -9.07
C ILE A 401 3.87 -3.03 -9.47
N VAL A 402 3.85 -3.38 -10.76
CA VAL A 402 4.42 -4.64 -11.26
C VAL A 402 5.94 -4.70 -11.00
N GLY A 403 6.64 -3.57 -11.12
CA GLY A 403 8.06 -3.47 -10.78
C GLY A 403 8.34 -3.78 -9.31
N ASP A 404 7.52 -3.23 -8.41
CA ASP A 404 7.57 -3.55 -6.97
C ASP A 404 7.35 -5.04 -6.70
N ALA A 405 6.33 -5.61 -7.34
CA ALA A 405 5.97 -7.02 -7.20
C ALA A 405 7.10 -7.94 -7.70
N GLU A 406 7.71 -7.63 -8.84
CA GLU A 406 8.87 -8.38 -9.36
C GLU A 406 10.09 -8.26 -8.44
N ALA A 407 10.37 -7.08 -7.91
CA ALA A 407 11.45 -6.87 -6.95
C ALA A 407 11.23 -7.72 -5.69
N LEU A 408 10.02 -7.72 -5.14
CA LEU A 408 9.64 -8.54 -3.99
C LEU A 408 9.73 -10.03 -4.29
N ARG A 409 9.19 -10.49 -5.43
CA ARG A 409 9.25 -11.91 -5.84
C ARG A 409 10.69 -12.41 -5.90
N ARG A 410 11.59 -11.64 -6.50
CA ARG A 410 13.02 -11.95 -6.62
C ARG A 410 13.70 -11.94 -5.25
N ALA A 411 13.39 -10.96 -4.40
CA ALA A 411 13.91 -10.87 -3.03
C ALA A 411 13.56 -12.09 -2.18
N LEU A 412 12.34 -12.63 -2.34
CA LEU A 412 11.85 -13.83 -1.66
C LEU A 412 12.32 -15.14 -2.31
N GLY A 413 13.10 -15.09 -3.39
CA GLY A 413 13.57 -16.29 -4.10
C GLY A 413 12.45 -17.08 -4.80
N ILE A 414 11.30 -16.46 -5.04
CA ILE A 414 10.12 -17.10 -5.62
C ILE A 414 10.32 -17.19 -7.14
N LYS A 415 10.30 -18.39 -7.72
CA LYS A 415 10.45 -18.57 -9.18
C LYS A 415 9.23 -18.10 -9.96
N LYS A 416 8.05 -18.51 -9.51
CA LYS A 416 6.73 -18.10 -9.99
C LYS A 416 5.77 -18.04 -8.82
N TRP A 417 4.74 -17.21 -8.94
CA TRP A 417 3.62 -17.18 -8.00
C TRP A 417 2.29 -17.13 -8.74
N THR A 418 1.22 -17.45 -8.03
CA THR A 418 -0.13 -17.13 -8.48
C THR A 418 -0.38 -15.65 -8.21
N VAL A 419 -1.07 -14.96 -9.12
CA VAL A 419 -1.49 -13.56 -8.91
C VAL A 419 -3.01 -13.50 -8.79
N MET A 420 -3.51 -12.74 -7.83
CA MET A 420 -4.94 -12.52 -7.65
C MET A 420 -5.22 -11.03 -7.48
N GLY A 421 -6.31 -10.53 -8.08
CA GLY A 421 -6.62 -9.10 -8.06
C GLY A 421 -8.12 -8.82 -8.05
N GLN A 422 -8.50 -7.82 -7.27
CA GLN A 422 -9.86 -7.26 -7.25
C GLN A 422 -9.82 -5.86 -7.86
N SER A 423 -10.77 -5.53 -8.74
CA SER A 423 -10.90 -4.19 -9.31
C SER A 423 -9.60 -3.72 -9.98
N PHE A 424 -9.04 -2.56 -9.61
CA PHE A 424 -7.72 -2.09 -10.04
C PHE A 424 -6.59 -3.14 -9.87
N GLY A 425 -6.71 -4.06 -8.90
CA GLY A 425 -5.80 -5.21 -8.80
C GLY A 425 -5.75 -6.09 -10.05
N GLY A 426 -6.88 -6.22 -10.77
CA GLY A 426 -6.92 -6.88 -12.07
C GLY A 426 -6.22 -6.08 -13.18
N PHE A 427 -6.23 -4.74 -13.11
CA PHE A 427 -5.51 -3.87 -14.03
C PHE A 427 -3.99 -4.07 -13.85
N ILE A 428 -3.53 -4.17 -12.60
CA ILE A 428 -2.15 -4.54 -12.26
C ILE A 428 -1.80 -5.91 -12.85
N ILE A 429 -2.68 -6.91 -12.74
CA ILE A 429 -2.45 -8.24 -13.32
C ILE A 429 -2.35 -8.19 -14.84
N THR A 430 -3.23 -7.44 -15.52
CA THR A 430 -3.15 -7.28 -16.98
C THR A 430 -1.82 -6.62 -17.37
N ALA A 431 -1.37 -5.59 -16.64
CA ALA A 431 -0.05 -5.00 -16.83
C ALA A 431 1.11 -5.99 -16.57
N TYR A 432 0.94 -6.90 -15.60
CA TYR A 432 1.93 -7.93 -15.27
C TYR A 432 2.04 -8.97 -16.39
N LEU A 433 0.90 -9.44 -16.92
CA LEU A 433 0.85 -10.36 -18.06
C LEU A 433 1.42 -9.72 -19.35
N SER A 434 1.30 -8.41 -19.51
CA SER A 434 1.94 -7.68 -20.62
C SER A 434 3.46 -7.56 -20.49
N ARG A 435 4.09 -7.95 -19.38
CA ARG A 435 5.53 -7.73 -19.13
C ARG A 435 6.27 -9.00 -18.77
N PHE A 436 5.79 -9.70 -17.75
CA PHE A 436 6.46 -10.87 -17.15
C PHE A 436 5.52 -12.07 -16.98
N PRO A 437 4.79 -12.52 -18.04
CA PRO A 437 3.93 -13.70 -17.96
C PRO A 437 4.71 -14.96 -17.51
N GLU A 438 6.01 -15.03 -17.79
CA GLU A 438 6.88 -16.11 -17.34
C GLU A 438 7.09 -16.19 -15.82
N ALA A 439 6.81 -15.11 -15.09
CA ALA A 439 6.87 -15.05 -13.62
C ALA A 439 5.55 -15.50 -12.97
N ILE A 440 4.50 -15.74 -13.75
CA ILE A 440 3.15 -16.03 -13.27
C ILE A 440 2.82 -17.50 -13.53
N GLU A 441 2.28 -18.17 -12.52
CA GLU A 441 1.80 -19.55 -12.61
C GLU A 441 0.32 -19.60 -13.05
N LYS A 442 -0.52 -18.81 -12.38
CA LYS A 442 -1.95 -18.64 -12.66
C LYS A 442 -2.37 -17.21 -12.30
N ALA A 443 -3.41 -16.71 -12.97
CA ALA A 443 -3.98 -15.39 -12.69
C ALA A 443 -5.48 -15.48 -12.37
N TYR A 444 -5.88 -14.85 -11.26
CA TYR A 444 -7.25 -14.77 -10.78
C TYR A 444 -7.72 -13.31 -10.73
N ILE A 445 -8.73 -12.94 -11.50
CA ILE A 445 -9.22 -11.56 -11.60
C ILE A 445 -10.68 -11.48 -11.17
N THR A 446 -11.03 -10.48 -10.39
CA THR A 446 -12.40 -10.26 -9.89
C THR A 446 -12.80 -8.81 -10.11
N GLY A 447 -13.81 -8.56 -10.95
CA GLY A 447 -14.32 -7.21 -11.25
C GLY A 447 -13.26 -6.24 -11.80
N GLY A 448 -12.24 -6.73 -12.50
CA GLY A 448 -11.00 -5.97 -12.73
C GLY A 448 -10.33 -6.18 -14.08
N LEU A 449 -11.07 -6.54 -15.13
CA LEU A 449 -10.53 -6.62 -16.48
C LEU A 449 -10.57 -5.23 -17.13
N PRO A 450 -9.42 -4.58 -17.39
CA PRO A 450 -9.42 -3.23 -17.94
C PRO A 450 -9.93 -3.21 -19.37
N GLY A 451 -10.59 -2.12 -19.78
CA GLY A 451 -10.81 -1.87 -21.20
C GLY A 451 -9.51 -1.47 -21.88
N LEU A 452 -9.11 -2.21 -22.92
CA LEU A 452 -7.97 -1.86 -23.77
C LEU A 452 -8.37 -0.77 -24.77
N THR A 453 -8.76 0.43 -24.30
CA THR A 453 -9.30 1.51 -25.16
C THR A 453 -9.03 2.90 -24.58
N LYS A 454 -9.44 3.95 -25.29
CA LYS A 454 -9.36 5.35 -24.83
C LYS A 454 -10.28 5.60 -23.63
N VAL A 455 -9.83 6.45 -22.71
CA VAL A 455 -10.54 6.81 -21.48
C VAL A 455 -11.96 7.35 -21.72
N ASN A 456 -12.19 8.12 -22.79
CA ASN A 456 -13.51 8.65 -23.14
C ASN A 456 -14.54 7.51 -23.31
N ARG A 457 -14.14 6.42 -23.96
CA ARG A 457 -15.01 5.27 -24.19
C ARG A 457 -15.37 4.56 -22.89
N ILE A 458 -14.43 4.49 -21.96
CA ILE A 458 -14.65 3.92 -20.64
C ILE A 458 -15.73 4.73 -19.92
N TYR A 459 -15.62 6.07 -19.92
CA TYR A 459 -16.62 6.91 -19.26
C TYR A 459 -17.99 6.92 -19.94
N GLU A 460 -18.06 6.91 -21.27
CA GLU A 460 -19.33 6.74 -21.98
C GLU A 460 -20.07 5.48 -21.51
N ARG A 461 -19.33 4.38 -21.31
CA ARG A 461 -19.88 3.11 -20.83
C ARG A 461 -20.28 3.15 -19.37
N THR A 462 -19.44 3.70 -18.49
CA THR A 462 -19.74 3.74 -17.05
C THR A 462 -20.88 4.72 -16.73
N PHE A 463 -21.00 5.85 -17.43
CA PHE A 463 -22.18 6.73 -17.30
C PHE A 463 -23.46 6.02 -17.75
N ALA A 464 -23.44 5.32 -18.89
CA ALA A 464 -24.59 4.56 -19.36
C ALA A 464 -25.00 3.44 -18.37
N ALA A 465 -24.02 2.71 -17.81
CA ALA A 465 -24.27 1.69 -16.79
C ALA A 465 -24.84 2.30 -15.49
N THR A 466 -24.28 3.44 -15.06
CA THR A 466 -24.75 4.16 -13.86
C THR A 466 -26.18 4.67 -14.05
N ALA A 467 -26.54 5.17 -15.24
CA ALA A 467 -27.91 5.61 -15.54
C ALA A 467 -28.91 4.45 -15.39
N ARG A 468 -28.61 3.28 -15.96
CA ARG A 468 -29.46 2.09 -15.82
C ARG A 468 -29.65 1.72 -14.35
N ARG A 469 -28.56 1.71 -13.58
CA ARG A 469 -28.62 1.38 -12.15
C ARG A 469 -29.38 2.42 -11.32
N CYS A 470 -29.29 3.71 -11.70
CA CYS A 470 -30.14 4.75 -11.11
C CYS A 470 -31.62 4.51 -11.43
N GLN A 471 -31.97 4.10 -12.65
CA GLN A 471 -33.36 3.80 -13.02
C GLN A 471 -33.91 2.64 -12.18
N GLU A 472 -33.10 1.60 -11.93
CA GLU A 472 -33.47 0.50 -11.05
C GLU A 472 -33.66 0.96 -9.60
N PHE A 473 -32.80 1.85 -9.10
CA PHE A 473 -32.98 2.48 -7.79
C PHE A 473 -34.26 3.31 -7.71
N TYR A 474 -34.53 4.11 -8.75
CA TYR A 474 -35.68 5.02 -8.81
C TYR A 474 -37.01 4.31 -9.05
N ALA A 475 -36.99 3.08 -9.54
CA ALA A 475 -38.17 2.20 -9.57
C ALA A 475 -38.65 1.83 -8.16
N LEU A 476 -37.81 1.98 -7.12
CA LEU A 476 -38.24 1.83 -5.73
C LEU A 476 -39.13 3.03 -5.31
N PRO A 477 -40.23 2.80 -4.57
CA PRO A 477 -41.19 3.84 -4.25
C PRO A 477 -40.58 5.08 -3.60
N GLY A 478 -40.75 6.24 -4.23
CA GLY A 478 -40.38 7.56 -3.69
C GLY A 478 -38.89 7.92 -3.79
N MET A 479 -38.02 7.04 -4.29
CA MET A 479 -36.57 7.27 -4.24
C MET A 479 -36.09 8.39 -5.17
N GLU A 480 -36.62 8.50 -6.39
CA GLU A 480 -36.27 9.61 -7.28
C GLU A 480 -36.65 10.96 -6.67
N GLU A 481 -37.88 11.05 -6.12
CA GLU A 481 -38.36 12.27 -5.48
C GLU A 481 -37.52 12.62 -4.26
N ALA A 482 -37.16 11.65 -3.42
CA ALA A 482 -36.31 11.88 -2.26
C ALA A 482 -34.95 12.47 -2.66
N VAL A 483 -34.27 11.87 -3.66
CA VAL A 483 -32.98 12.38 -4.17
C VAL A 483 -33.12 13.81 -4.70
N ARG A 484 -34.12 14.06 -5.58
CA ARG A 484 -34.35 15.39 -6.17
C ARG A 484 -34.65 16.44 -5.10
N GLN A 485 -35.52 16.13 -4.14
CA GLN A 485 -35.87 17.04 -3.04
C GLN A 485 -34.68 17.34 -2.11
N THR A 486 -33.85 16.34 -1.80
CA THR A 486 -32.64 16.55 -1.01
C THR A 486 -31.62 17.42 -1.76
N CYS A 487 -31.43 17.22 -3.08
CA CYS A 487 -30.59 18.09 -3.89
C CYS A 487 -31.16 19.51 -4.03
N ALA A 488 -32.47 19.67 -4.22
CA ALA A 488 -33.10 20.99 -4.29
C ALA A 488 -32.99 21.74 -2.96
N HIS A 489 -33.13 21.04 -1.83
CA HIS A 489 -33.00 21.62 -0.49
C HIS A 489 -31.66 22.33 -0.29
N VAL A 490 -30.55 21.70 -0.67
CA VAL A 490 -29.20 22.26 -0.47
C VAL A 490 -28.80 23.33 -1.50
N LEU A 491 -29.64 23.59 -2.50
CA LEU A 491 -29.50 24.77 -3.37
C LEU A 491 -30.07 26.03 -2.71
N GLU A 492 -31.10 25.87 -1.87
CA GLU A 492 -31.81 26.98 -1.21
C GLU A 492 -31.34 27.20 0.24
N HIS A 493 -30.79 26.15 0.88
CA HIS A 493 -30.43 26.15 2.29
C HIS A 493 -29.01 25.62 2.49
N ASP A 494 -28.22 26.34 3.28
CA ASP A 494 -26.87 25.92 3.62
C ASP A 494 -26.91 24.79 4.65
N GLU A 495 -26.40 23.63 4.27
CA GLU A 495 -26.21 22.44 5.10
C GLU A 495 -24.74 22.04 5.08
N TYR A 496 -24.22 21.50 6.18
CA TYR A 496 -22.80 21.20 6.33
C TYR A 496 -22.58 19.76 6.79
N LEU A 497 -21.62 19.09 6.16
CA LEU A 497 -21.12 17.79 6.59
C LEU A 497 -20.37 17.92 7.93
N PRO A 498 -20.18 16.83 8.69
CA PRO A 498 -19.52 16.89 10.02
C PRO A 498 -18.09 17.47 10.02
N ASN A 499 -17.40 17.44 8.87
CA ASN A 499 -16.07 18.01 8.69
C ASN A 499 -16.10 19.53 8.37
N GLY A 500 -17.27 20.17 8.35
CA GLY A 500 -17.46 21.57 8.00
C GLY A 500 -17.56 21.85 6.49
N GLU A 501 -17.53 20.83 5.65
CA GLU A 501 -17.76 20.98 4.20
C GLU A 501 -19.21 21.38 3.93
N LYS A 502 -19.42 22.44 3.12
CA LYS A 502 -20.76 22.80 2.64
C LYS A 502 -21.28 21.72 1.70
N LEU A 503 -22.44 21.14 2.01
CA LEU A 503 -23.05 20.09 1.20
C LEU A 503 -23.64 20.70 -0.07
N THR A 504 -23.35 20.09 -1.22
CA THR A 504 -23.86 20.51 -2.53
C THR A 504 -24.59 19.37 -3.23
N PRO A 505 -25.43 19.62 -4.25
CA PRO A 505 -26.07 18.56 -5.02
C PRO A 505 -25.08 17.58 -5.62
N ASN A 506 -23.92 18.04 -6.10
CA ASN A 506 -22.88 17.16 -6.66
C ASN A 506 -22.32 16.20 -5.61
N ARG A 507 -22.15 16.66 -4.37
CA ARG A 507 -21.70 15.82 -3.27
C ARG A 507 -22.76 14.83 -2.82
N ILE A 508 -24.04 15.20 -2.82
CA ILE A 508 -25.14 14.24 -2.60
C ILE A 508 -25.15 13.19 -3.71
N ARG A 509 -25.06 13.61 -4.98
CA ARG A 509 -25.09 12.69 -6.12
C ARG A 509 -23.96 11.66 -6.08
N GLN A 510 -22.80 12.01 -5.52
CA GLN A 510 -21.65 11.12 -5.39
C GLN A 510 -21.90 9.87 -4.54
N VAL A 511 -22.94 9.85 -3.69
CA VAL A 511 -23.33 8.62 -2.97
C VAL A 511 -23.76 7.49 -3.92
N GLY A 512 -24.00 7.79 -5.20
CA GLY A 512 -24.23 6.79 -6.25
C GLY A 512 -23.09 5.79 -6.43
N LEU A 513 -21.92 5.98 -5.80
CA LEU A 513 -20.90 4.93 -5.64
C LEU A 513 -21.51 3.63 -5.04
N GLU A 514 -22.55 3.72 -4.23
CA GLU A 514 -23.21 2.53 -3.68
C GLU A 514 -23.90 1.70 -4.77
N LEU A 515 -24.32 2.28 -5.90
CA LEU A 515 -25.01 1.58 -6.99
C LEU A 515 -24.21 0.40 -7.57
N GLY A 516 -22.88 0.46 -7.47
CA GLY A 516 -21.99 -0.61 -7.93
C GLY A 516 -21.74 -1.73 -6.90
N ARG A 517 -22.46 -1.73 -5.78
CA ARG A 517 -22.34 -2.74 -4.72
C ARG A 517 -23.55 -3.67 -4.69
N THR A 518 -23.32 -4.89 -4.21
CA THR A 518 -24.32 -5.98 -4.21
C THR A 518 -25.60 -5.60 -3.46
N TYR A 519 -25.48 -4.89 -2.34
CA TYR A 519 -26.61 -4.37 -1.54
C TYR A 519 -26.76 -2.84 -1.65
N GLY A 520 -26.29 -2.28 -2.77
CA GLY A 520 -26.20 -0.85 -3.00
C GLY A 520 -27.54 -0.13 -2.99
N LEU A 521 -28.55 -0.73 -3.62
CA LEU A 521 -29.88 -0.12 -3.73
C LEU A 521 -30.56 -0.01 -2.37
N GLU A 522 -30.47 -1.06 -1.54
CA GLU A 522 -31.02 -1.09 -0.19
C GLU A 522 -30.32 -0.06 0.69
N ASN A 523 -28.98 0.03 0.62
CA ASN A 523 -28.22 1.02 1.36
C ASN A 523 -28.59 2.46 0.98
N LEU A 524 -28.78 2.73 -0.31
CA LEU A 524 -29.23 4.05 -0.79
C LEU A 524 -30.66 4.34 -0.36
N ARG A 525 -31.53 3.32 -0.39
CA ARG A 525 -32.91 3.48 0.08
C ARG A 525 -32.94 3.91 1.55
N TYR A 526 -32.17 3.24 2.41
CA TYR A 526 -32.11 3.62 3.83
C TYR A 526 -31.52 5.00 4.04
N LEU A 527 -30.58 5.43 3.20
CA LEU A 527 -30.06 6.81 3.23
C LEU A 527 -31.14 7.85 2.90
N PHE A 528 -32.01 7.59 1.91
CA PHE A 528 -32.99 8.54 1.40
C PHE A 528 -34.43 8.36 1.93
N GLU A 529 -34.69 7.38 2.81
CA GLU A 529 -36.04 7.12 3.35
C GLU A 529 -36.56 8.24 4.26
N ALA A 530 -35.69 8.84 5.08
CA ALA A 530 -36.04 9.93 5.99
C ALA A 530 -34.91 10.97 6.18
N PRO A 531 -34.48 11.68 5.11
CA PRO A 531 -33.33 12.58 5.18
C PRO A 531 -33.63 13.88 5.94
N PHE A 532 -34.90 14.20 6.23
CA PHE A 532 -35.33 15.48 6.76
C PHE A 532 -35.90 15.42 8.19
N VAL A 533 -35.67 16.49 8.95
CA VAL A 533 -36.33 16.82 10.22
C VAL A 533 -36.89 18.26 10.15
N HIS A 534 -37.92 18.55 10.96
CA HIS A 534 -38.49 19.90 11.05
C HIS A 534 -38.18 20.53 12.40
N ILE A 535 -37.55 21.71 12.40
CA ILE A 535 -37.20 22.48 13.60
C ILE A 535 -37.74 23.89 13.43
N GLY A 536 -38.64 24.33 14.31
CA GLY A 536 -39.21 25.68 14.25
C GLY A 536 -39.92 26.00 12.92
N GLY A 537 -40.54 25.00 12.29
CA GLY A 537 -41.20 25.12 10.99
C GLY A 537 -40.25 25.11 9.78
N LYS A 538 -38.93 25.03 10.00
CA LYS A 538 -37.93 24.90 8.92
C LYS A 538 -37.52 23.45 8.74
N ARG A 539 -37.35 23.04 7.49
CA ARG A 539 -36.84 21.73 7.11
C ARG A 539 -35.31 21.75 7.20
N HIS A 540 -34.72 20.71 7.78
CA HIS A 540 -33.27 20.51 7.90
C HIS A 540 -32.91 19.09 7.53
N LEU A 541 -31.68 18.85 7.05
CA LEU A 541 -31.16 17.50 6.93
C LEU A 541 -30.81 16.92 8.31
N THR A 542 -31.07 15.62 8.50
CA THR A 542 -30.72 14.95 9.76
C THR A 542 -29.20 14.83 9.92
N GLN A 543 -28.71 14.86 11.16
CA GLN A 543 -27.28 14.65 11.44
C GLN A 543 -26.82 13.25 11.02
N GLU A 544 -27.72 12.26 11.08
CA GLU A 544 -27.46 10.93 10.55
C GLU A 544 -27.24 10.96 9.03
N PHE A 545 -28.12 11.62 8.27
CA PHE A 545 -27.95 11.77 6.81
C PHE A 545 -26.63 12.46 6.47
N LEU A 546 -26.33 13.58 7.14
CA LEU A 546 -25.09 14.33 6.91
C LEU A 546 -23.84 13.51 7.25
N GLY A 547 -23.84 12.76 8.36
CA GLY A 547 -22.74 11.87 8.73
C GLY A 547 -22.57 10.72 7.74
N GLN A 548 -23.68 10.13 7.30
CA GLN A 548 -23.70 9.04 6.34
C GLN A 548 -23.24 9.47 4.93
N VAL A 549 -23.63 10.66 4.46
CA VAL A 549 -23.12 11.22 3.20
C VAL A 549 -21.63 11.53 3.36
N GLY A 550 -21.24 12.25 4.42
CA GLY A 550 -19.85 12.66 4.65
C GLY A 550 -18.88 11.49 4.70
N GLY A 551 -19.24 10.38 5.35
CA GLY A 551 -18.43 9.16 5.40
C GLY A 551 -18.28 8.42 4.06
N ARG A 552 -19.12 8.71 3.07
CA ARG A 552 -19.08 8.10 1.73
C ARG A 552 -18.32 8.94 0.70
N VAL A 553 -18.34 10.26 0.87
CA VAL A 553 -17.82 11.18 -0.16
C VAL A 553 -16.51 11.85 0.24
N SER A 554 -16.05 11.71 1.48
CA SER A 554 -14.76 12.25 1.92
C SER A 554 -13.59 11.37 1.47
N PHE A 555 -12.57 12.00 0.89
CA PHE A 555 -11.30 11.37 0.51
C PHE A 555 -10.14 11.71 1.47
N SER A 556 -10.46 12.13 2.69
CA SER A 556 -9.45 12.49 3.70
C SER A 556 -8.53 11.34 4.10
N LEU A 557 -8.99 10.09 4.02
CA LEU A 557 -8.20 8.91 4.35
C LEU A 557 -7.46 8.33 3.14
N ASP A 558 -7.91 8.62 1.91
CA ASP A 558 -7.45 7.98 0.69
C ASP A 558 -7.31 8.99 -0.47
N PRO A 559 -6.50 10.07 -0.35
CA PRO A 559 -6.42 11.12 -1.37
C PRO A 559 -5.84 10.62 -2.70
N LEU A 560 -4.99 9.59 -2.66
CA LEU A 560 -4.46 8.95 -3.86
C LEU A 560 -5.56 8.31 -4.72
N TYR A 561 -6.64 7.83 -4.12
CA TYR A 561 -7.73 7.24 -4.88
C TYR A 561 -8.33 8.26 -5.85
N ALA A 562 -8.60 9.48 -5.39
CA ALA A 562 -9.09 10.56 -6.23
C ALA A 562 -8.05 11.05 -7.25
N LEU A 563 -6.78 11.21 -6.84
CA LEU A 563 -5.69 11.68 -7.73
C LEU A 563 -5.38 10.70 -8.86
N LEU A 564 -5.41 9.39 -8.57
CA LEU A 564 -5.02 8.36 -9.51
C LEU A 564 -6.19 7.81 -10.32
N HIS A 565 -7.45 8.10 -9.93
CA HIS A 565 -8.62 7.45 -10.51
C HIS A 565 -8.65 7.48 -12.05
N GLU A 566 -8.48 8.65 -12.66
CA GLU A 566 -8.49 8.77 -14.11
C GLU A 566 -7.14 8.37 -14.75
N THR A 567 -6.03 8.50 -14.02
CA THR A 567 -4.68 8.24 -14.54
C THR A 567 -4.43 6.76 -14.84
N ILE A 568 -5.19 5.84 -14.21
CA ILE A 568 -5.12 4.41 -14.52
C ILE A 568 -5.53 4.09 -15.97
N TYR A 569 -6.24 5.00 -16.65
CA TYR A 569 -6.66 4.85 -18.04
C TYR A 569 -5.72 5.54 -19.03
N GLY A 570 -4.79 6.37 -18.56
CA GLY A 570 -3.88 7.13 -19.41
C GLY A 570 -3.01 6.22 -20.27
N ASN A 571 -3.06 6.36 -21.60
CA ASN A 571 -2.30 5.52 -22.53
C ASN A 571 -2.40 4.00 -22.24
N ALA A 572 -3.63 3.49 -22.09
CA ALA A 572 -3.87 2.08 -21.79
C ALA A 572 -3.18 1.12 -22.78
N VAL A 573 -3.24 1.42 -24.07
CA VAL A 573 -2.60 0.67 -25.17
C VAL A 573 -1.93 1.63 -26.15
N PRO A 574 -0.96 1.18 -26.97
CA PRO A 574 -0.37 2.01 -28.01
C PRO A 574 -1.44 2.54 -28.97
N GLN A 575 -1.36 3.83 -29.28
CA GLN A 575 -2.32 4.53 -30.15
C GLN A 575 -1.58 5.35 -31.19
N SER A 576 -2.25 5.65 -32.30
CA SER A 576 -1.72 6.52 -33.37
C SER A 576 -1.53 7.96 -32.92
N GLU A 577 -2.37 8.41 -31.99
CA GLU A 577 -2.33 9.75 -31.40
C GLU A 577 -2.34 9.63 -29.88
N VAL A 578 -1.41 10.35 -29.24
CA VAL A 578 -1.28 10.39 -27.78
C VAL A 578 -2.08 11.57 -27.27
N GLU A 579 -3.14 11.29 -26.51
CA GLU A 579 -4.05 12.30 -25.95
C GLU A 579 -4.00 12.28 -24.42
N PRO A 580 -4.12 13.46 -23.78
CA PRO A 580 -4.27 13.53 -22.33
C PRO A 580 -5.64 13.02 -21.90
N THR A 581 -5.78 12.58 -20.65
CA THR A 581 -7.10 12.20 -20.12
C THR A 581 -8.01 13.42 -20.00
N ALA A 582 -7.44 14.56 -19.63
CA ALA A 582 -7.98 15.92 -19.66
C ALA A 582 -9.30 16.13 -18.89
N TRP A 583 -9.56 15.32 -17.85
CA TRP A 583 -10.85 15.23 -17.16
C TRP A 583 -11.93 14.66 -18.06
N ALA A 584 -11.68 13.47 -18.59
CA ALA A 584 -12.62 12.78 -19.46
C ALA A 584 -13.96 12.54 -18.78
N ALA A 585 -13.97 12.21 -17.48
CA ALA A 585 -15.21 12.08 -16.72
C ALA A 585 -16.07 13.36 -16.81
N ASP A 586 -15.52 14.54 -16.50
CA ASP A 586 -16.24 15.81 -16.57
C ASP A 586 -16.72 16.15 -17.99
N ARG A 587 -15.87 15.95 -19.01
CA ARG A 587 -16.25 16.24 -20.40
C ARG A 587 -17.40 15.35 -20.88
N ILE A 588 -17.38 14.08 -20.53
CA ILE A 588 -18.43 13.13 -20.91
C ILE A 588 -19.69 13.36 -20.07
N ARG A 589 -19.54 13.69 -18.79
CA ARG A 589 -20.64 14.01 -17.87
C ARG A 589 -21.60 15.06 -18.42
N GLU A 590 -21.07 16.14 -18.99
CA GLU A 590 -21.88 17.23 -19.55
C GLU A 590 -22.68 16.84 -20.79
N LYS A 591 -22.26 15.78 -21.49
CA LYS A 591 -22.96 15.22 -22.65
C LYS A 591 -23.89 14.07 -22.29
N ALA A 592 -23.66 13.42 -21.15
CA ALA A 592 -24.42 12.26 -20.71
C ALA A 592 -25.78 12.70 -20.10
N PRO A 593 -26.92 12.22 -20.65
CA PRO A 593 -28.24 12.60 -20.17
C PRO A 593 -28.42 12.34 -18.66
N GLY A 594 -28.85 13.38 -17.94
CA GLY A 594 -29.11 13.33 -16.51
C GLY A 594 -27.90 13.41 -15.59
N PHE A 595 -26.69 13.61 -16.15
CA PHE A 595 -25.45 13.73 -15.38
C PHE A 595 -24.88 15.14 -15.29
N ALA A 596 -25.31 16.07 -16.16
CA ALA A 596 -24.81 17.45 -16.19
C ALA A 596 -24.68 18.06 -14.79
N GLN A 597 -23.57 18.77 -14.55
CA GLN A 597 -23.22 19.24 -13.21
C GLN A 597 -24.24 20.22 -12.63
N ASN A 598 -24.80 21.08 -13.50
CA ASN A 598 -25.74 22.12 -13.13
C ASN A 598 -27.18 21.78 -13.52
N ALA A 599 -27.50 20.48 -13.68
CA ALA A 599 -28.87 20.05 -13.91
C ALA A 599 -29.80 20.49 -12.77
N ASP A 600 -30.98 21.01 -13.11
CA ASP A 600 -31.99 21.37 -12.14
C ASP A 600 -32.65 20.10 -11.56
N PRO A 601 -32.52 19.83 -10.25
CA PRO A 601 -33.17 18.66 -9.65
C PRO A 601 -34.70 18.69 -9.76
N LEU A 602 -35.32 19.86 -9.91
CA LEU A 602 -36.77 20.04 -10.01
C LEU A 602 -37.31 19.96 -11.45
N ASP A 603 -36.44 19.98 -12.46
CA ASP A 603 -36.84 19.73 -13.84
C ASP A 603 -37.15 18.24 -14.04
N LYS A 604 -38.45 17.91 -14.05
CA LYS A 604 -38.96 16.54 -14.27
C LYS A 604 -39.03 16.15 -15.74
N SER A 605 -38.74 17.07 -16.67
CA SER A 605 -38.67 16.74 -18.10
C SER A 605 -37.37 16.05 -18.49
N GLN A 606 -36.35 16.15 -17.63
CA GLN A 606 -35.04 15.53 -17.82
C GLN A 606 -34.75 14.51 -16.72
N PRO A 607 -33.98 13.45 -17.02
CA PRO A 607 -33.46 12.57 -15.98
C PRO A 607 -32.54 13.32 -15.02
N TYR A 608 -32.45 12.86 -13.77
CA TYR A 608 -31.54 13.40 -12.76
C TYR A 608 -30.90 12.28 -11.96
N TYR A 609 -29.67 11.91 -12.31
CA TYR A 609 -29.04 10.71 -11.78
C TYR A 609 -27.98 11.00 -10.71
N LEU A 610 -27.87 10.09 -9.74
CA LEU A 610 -26.70 9.96 -8.88
C LEU A 610 -25.47 9.62 -9.74
N THR A 611 -24.27 9.98 -9.28
CA THR A 611 -23.01 9.70 -9.98
C THR A 611 -22.28 8.52 -9.33
N GLY A 612 -21.56 7.73 -10.12
CA GLY A 612 -20.69 6.66 -9.62
C GLY A 612 -19.30 7.17 -9.27
N GLU A 613 -18.27 6.39 -9.59
CA GLU A 613 -16.85 6.77 -9.46
C GLU A 613 -16.41 7.70 -10.62
N HIS A 614 -17.17 8.77 -10.87
CA HIS A 614 -16.89 9.73 -11.94
C HIS A 614 -16.19 10.97 -11.38
N PHE A 615 -14.90 10.83 -11.12
CA PHE A 615 -14.09 11.89 -10.53
C PHE A 615 -13.83 13.03 -11.51
N GLY A 616 -14.11 14.25 -11.07
CA GLY A 616 -13.89 15.47 -11.83
C GLY A 616 -13.28 16.59 -11.00
N ARG A 617 -13.00 17.73 -11.63
CA ARG A 617 -12.45 18.92 -10.98
C ARG A 617 -13.29 19.35 -9.77
N TRP A 618 -14.60 19.19 -9.87
CA TRP A 618 -15.54 19.55 -8.81
C TRP A 618 -15.31 18.78 -7.50
N VAL A 619 -14.75 17.56 -7.54
CA VAL A 619 -14.43 16.78 -6.34
C VAL A 619 -13.30 17.47 -5.57
N PHE A 620 -12.24 17.88 -6.28
CA PHE A 620 -11.10 18.61 -5.70
C PHE A 620 -11.48 20.02 -5.23
N ALA A 621 -12.43 20.66 -5.92
CA ALA A 621 -12.96 21.96 -5.50
C ALA A 621 -13.85 21.87 -4.24
N SER A 622 -14.54 20.75 -4.03
CA SER A 622 -15.52 20.58 -2.94
C SER A 622 -14.90 19.99 -1.68
N ASP A 623 -14.17 18.87 -1.80
CA ASP A 623 -13.64 18.13 -0.65
C ASP A 623 -12.48 18.90 0.00
N PRO A 624 -12.59 19.33 1.27
CA PRO A 624 -11.55 20.07 1.96
C PRO A 624 -10.18 19.36 1.97
N ALA A 625 -10.18 18.02 1.97
CA ALA A 625 -8.96 17.23 1.98
C ALA A 625 -8.20 17.24 0.64
N LEU A 626 -8.89 17.57 -0.46
CA LEU A 626 -8.32 17.52 -1.81
C LEU A 626 -8.03 18.91 -2.40
N LYS A 627 -8.53 19.99 -1.79
CA LYS A 627 -8.38 21.36 -2.32
C LYS A 627 -6.94 21.78 -2.60
N SER A 628 -6.01 21.44 -1.72
CA SER A 628 -4.58 21.75 -1.90
C SER A 628 -3.92 20.96 -3.03
N LEU A 629 -4.59 19.92 -3.55
CA LEU A 629 -4.10 19.03 -4.60
C LEU A 629 -4.77 19.28 -5.95
N ALA A 630 -5.63 20.29 -6.07
CA ALA A 630 -6.41 20.56 -7.29
C ALA A 630 -5.52 20.87 -8.51
N GLU A 631 -4.54 21.76 -8.36
CA GLU A 631 -3.61 22.10 -9.45
C GLU A 631 -2.81 20.87 -9.90
N LEU A 632 -2.36 20.05 -8.95
CA LEU A 632 -1.65 18.81 -9.24
C LEU A 632 -2.52 17.80 -9.99
N ALA A 633 -3.82 17.74 -9.67
CA ALA A 633 -4.77 16.90 -10.38
C ALA A 633 -5.01 17.40 -11.82
N ASP A 634 -5.06 18.73 -12.03
CA ASP A 634 -5.11 19.33 -13.36
C ASP A 634 -3.86 18.99 -14.20
N ASP A 635 -2.66 19.05 -13.60
CA ASP A 635 -1.40 18.67 -14.25
C ASP A 635 -1.38 17.20 -14.66
N LEU A 636 -1.87 16.31 -13.80
CA LEU A 636 -1.98 14.87 -14.13
C LEU A 636 -2.98 14.62 -15.25
N ALA A 637 -4.12 15.34 -15.25
CA ALA A 637 -5.10 15.23 -16.32
C ALA A 637 -4.58 15.78 -17.65
N ALA A 638 -3.70 16.79 -17.64
CA ALA A 638 -3.12 17.39 -18.84
C ALA A 638 -1.95 16.58 -19.44
N GLU A 639 -1.45 15.56 -18.73
CA GLU A 639 -0.28 14.79 -19.13
C GLU A 639 -0.53 13.93 -20.38
N THR A 640 0.43 13.95 -21.31
CA THR A 640 0.38 13.19 -22.58
C THR A 640 1.43 12.10 -22.65
N GLU A 641 2.59 12.27 -22.01
CA GLU A 641 3.74 11.37 -22.02
C GLU A 641 3.60 10.20 -21.04
N TRP A 642 2.38 9.65 -20.94
CA TRP A 642 2.09 8.46 -20.16
C TRP A 642 2.76 7.23 -20.78
N PRO A 643 3.47 6.39 -20.00
CA PRO A 643 3.90 5.08 -20.47
C PRO A 643 2.70 4.19 -20.83
N VAL A 644 2.89 3.32 -21.84
CA VAL A 644 1.87 2.34 -22.24
C VAL A 644 1.67 1.31 -21.12
N LEU A 645 0.41 1.04 -20.73
CA LEU A 645 0.11 0.05 -19.69
C LEU A 645 0.07 -1.38 -20.19
N TYR A 646 -0.54 -1.62 -21.34
CA TYR A 646 -0.87 -2.97 -21.78
C TYR A 646 -0.30 -3.23 -23.17
N ASP A 647 0.21 -4.43 -23.37
CA ASP A 647 0.68 -4.96 -24.66
C ASP A 647 -0.37 -5.96 -25.19
N PRO A 648 -1.25 -5.56 -26.13
CA PRO A 648 -2.30 -6.44 -26.64
C PRO A 648 -1.76 -7.70 -27.33
N GLN A 649 -0.58 -7.62 -27.96
CA GLN A 649 0.01 -8.78 -28.64
C GLN A 649 0.48 -9.80 -27.62
N ARG A 650 1.22 -9.37 -26.60
CA ARG A 650 1.69 -10.28 -25.54
C ARG A 650 0.53 -10.87 -24.74
N LEU A 651 -0.55 -10.11 -24.56
CA LEU A 651 -1.79 -10.61 -23.98
C LEU A 651 -2.46 -11.67 -24.87
N ALA A 652 -2.49 -11.47 -26.19
CA ALA A 652 -3.04 -12.45 -27.14
C ALA A 652 -2.24 -13.76 -27.22
N GLU A 653 -0.93 -13.68 -27.03
CA GLU A 653 -0.02 -14.83 -27.04
C GLU A 653 0.10 -15.52 -25.67
N ASN A 654 -0.61 -14.99 -24.65
CA ASN A 654 -0.54 -15.45 -23.27
C ASN A 654 -0.83 -16.96 -23.13
N GLN A 655 0.04 -17.65 -22.39
CA GLN A 655 -0.12 -19.07 -22.04
C GLN A 655 -0.41 -19.29 -20.55
N VAL A 656 -0.39 -18.23 -19.73
CA VAL A 656 -0.73 -18.30 -18.31
C VAL A 656 -2.24 -18.55 -18.19
N PRO A 657 -2.69 -19.55 -17.43
CA PRO A 657 -4.12 -19.73 -17.15
C PRO A 657 -4.70 -18.50 -16.43
N VAL A 658 -5.67 -17.85 -17.07
CA VAL A 658 -6.39 -16.69 -16.50
C VAL A 658 -7.83 -17.10 -16.22
N HIS A 659 -8.28 -16.90 -14.99
CA HIS A 659 -9.68 -17.06 -14.60
C HIS A 659 -10.19 -15.72 -14.08
N ALA A 660 -11.31 -15.25 -14.63
CA ALA A 660 -11.86 -13.95 -14.32
C ALA A 660 -13.34 -14.03 -13.96
N VAL A 661 -13.75 -13.25 -12.96
CA VAL A 661 -15.16 -12.98 -12.67
C VAL A 661 -15.52 -11.59 -13.19
N VAL A 662 -16.54 -11.53 -14.03
CA VAL A 662 -17.10 -10.28 -14.58
C VAL A 662 -18.53 -10.13 -14.09
N TYR A 663 -18.88 -8.95 -13.58
CA TYR A 663 -20.24 -8.68 -13.12
C TYR A 663 -21.03 -8.01 -14.23
N ARG A 664 -22.27 -8.47 -14.46
CA ARG A 664 -23.07 -8.02 -15.60
C ARG A 664 -23.37 -6.52 -15.54
N ASP A 665 -23.77 -6.07 -14.36
CA ASP A 665 -24.23 -4.71 -14.09
C ASP A 665 -23.19 -3.91 -13.30
N ASP A 666 -21.91 -4.13 -13.62
CA ASP A 666 -20.78 -3.37 -13.08
C ASP A 666 -20.79 -1.94 -13.66
N ILE A 667 -20.89 -0.94 -12.78
CA ILE A 667 -20.91 0.46 -13.17
C ILE A 667 -19.50 1.09 -13.22
N PHE A 668 -18.49 0.40 -12.69
CA PHE A 668 -17.11 0.92 -12.59
C PHE A 668 -16.23 0.35 -13.71
N VAL A 669 -16.36 -0.94 -13.99
CA VAL A 669 -15.58 -1.63 -15.02
C VAL A 669 -16.53 -2.17 -16.09
N PRO A 670 -16.62 -1.53 -17.27
CA PRO A 670 -17.60 -1.90 -18.29
C PRO A 670 -17.52 -3.37 -18.71
N ARG A 671 -18.66 -4.07 -18.64
CA ARG A 671 -18.78 -5.49 -18.97
C ARG A 671 -18.29 -5.81 -20.37
N ASP A 672 -18.74 -5.09 -21.39
CA ASP A 672 -18.39 -5.34 -22.79
C ASP A 672 -16.88 -5.24 -23.04
N LEU A 673 -16.25 -4.19 -22.49
CA LEU A 673 -14.81 -4.01 -22.55
C LEU A 673 -14.06 -5.10 -21.77
N SER A 674 -14.57 -5.50 -20.60
CA SER A 674 -14.01 -6.59 -19.77
C SER A 674 -13.99 -7.91 -20.52
N LEU A 675 -15.12 -8.28 -21.14
CA LEU A 675 -15.24 -9.51 -21.91
C LEU A 675 -14.33 -9.50 -23.14
N ASN A 676 -14.10 -8.34 -23.75
CA ASN A 676 -13.17 -8.22 -24.87
C ASN A 676 -11.73 -8.50 -24.42
N THR A 677 -11.27 -7.84 -23.36
CA THR A 677 -9.95 -8.06 -22.78
C THR A 677 -9.75 -9.51 -22.34
N GLY A 678 -10.76 -10.11 -21.70
CA GLY A 678 -10.73 -11.51 -21.33
C GLY A 678 -10.61 -12.45 -22.54
N ARG A 679 -11.33 -12.18 -23.64
CA ARG A 679 -11.20 -12.92 -24.90
C ARG A 679 -9.79 -12.82 -25.49
N ILE A 680 -9.21 -11.61 -25.53
CA ILE A 680 -7.84 -11.39 -26.01
C ILE A 680 -6.85 -12.24 -25.21
N MET A 681 -6.95 -12.27 -23.88
CA MET A 681 -6.02 -13.01 -23.03
C MET A 681 -6.25 -14.54 -22.99
N GLY A 682 -7.27 -15.05 -23.66
CA GLY A 682 -7.71 -16.44 -23.51
C GLY A 682 -8.24 -16.77 -22.11
N ALA A 683 -8.83 -15.80 -21.41
CA ALA A 683 -9.32 -15.97 -20.06
C ALA A 683 -10.59 -16.82 -20.00
N ASN A 684 -10.68 -17.70 -19.01
CA ASN A 684 -11.90 -18.38 -18.63
C ASN A 684 -12.74 -17.43 -17.76
N ILE A 685 -13.90 -17.01 -18.26
CA ILE A 685 -14.73 -15.98 -17.63
C ILE A 685 -15.97 -16.61 -16.99
N LEU A 686 -16.20 -16.29 -15.70
CA LEU A 686 -17.48 -16.47 -15.04
C LEU A 686 -18.20 -15.13 -14.99
N GLU A 687 -19.31 -15.03 -15.71
CA GLU A 687 -20.20 -13.89 -15.56
C GLU A 687 -21.14 -14.09 -14.36
N LYS A 688 -21.30 -13.02 -13.57
CA LYS A 688 -22.19 -12.99 -12.41
C LYS A 688 -23.28 -11.94 -12.58
N GLU A 689 -24.49 -12.41 -12.32
CA GLU A 689 -25.75 -11.74 -12.62
C GLU A 689 -26.39 -11.11 -11.38
N ASP A 690 -26.10 -11.72 -10.23
CA ASP A 690 -26.67 -11.49 -8.91
C ASP A 690 -25.69 -10.77 -7.96
N LEU A 691 -24.47 -10.52 -8.43
CA LEU A 691 -23.40 -9.85 -7.69
C LEU A 691 -22.93 -8.65 -8.49
N HIS A 692 -22.48 -7.62 -7.77
CA HIS A 692 -21.88 -6.44 -8.37
C HIS A 692 -20.37 -6.37 -8.08
N HIS A 693 -19.75 -5.22 -8.29
CA HIS A 693 -18.30 -5.05 -8.25
C HIS A 693 -17.65 -5.60 -6.98
N ASP A 694 -18.33 -5.51 -5.84
CA ASP A 694 -17.87 -6.03 -4.55
C ASP A 694 -18.18 -7.53 -4.31
N GLY A 695 -18.50 -8.28 -5.36
CA GLY A 695 -18.91 -9.67 -5.29
C GLY A 695 -17.92 -10.58 -4.53
N LEU A 696 -16.61 -10.35 -4.65
CA LEU A 696 -15.59 -11.09 -3.88
C LEU A 696 -15.78 -10.94 -2.36
N ARG A 697 -16.26 -9.77 -1.92
CA ARG A 697 -16.57 -9.49 -0.51
C ARG A 697 -17.96 -10.03 -0.14
N ALA A 698 -18.95 -9.84 -1.01
CA ALA A 698 -20.33 -10.26 -0.76
C ALA A 698 -20.52 -11.79 -0.78
N SER A 699 -19.83 -12.50 -1.67
CA SER A 699 -19.96 -13.95 -1.89
C SER A 699 -18.60 -14.62 -2.12
N GLY A 700 -17.63 -14.28 -1.26
CA GLY A 700 -16.23 -14.69 -1.42
C GLY A 700 -16.01 -16.20 -1.53
N ASN A 701 -16.76 -17.01 -0.77
CA ASN A 701 -16.65 -18.48 -0.82
C ASN A 701 -17.00 -19.03 -2.21
N GLN A 702 -18.07 -18.55 -2.83
CA GLN A 702 -18.49 -19.07 -4.13
C GLN A 702 -17.50 -18.66 -5.23
N ILE A 703 -17.08 -17.39 -5.22
CA ILE A 703 -16.15 -16.85 -6.20
C ILE A 703 -14.78 -17.53 -6.09
N ILE A 704 -14.24 -17.62 -4.88
CA ILE A 704 -12.90 -18.18 -4.68
C ILE A 704 -12.87 -19.69 -4.98
N SER A 705 -13.91 -20.44 -4.60
CA SER A 705 -14.01 -21.86 -4.92
C SER A 705 -14.02 -22.09 -6.42
N TRP A 706 -14.74 -21.27 -7.19
CA TRP A 706 -14.72 -21.36 -8.65
C TRP A 706 -13.33 -21.04 -9.22
N LEU A 707 -12.73 -19.91 -8.83
CA LEU A 707 -11.41 -19.48 -9.32
C LEU A 707 -10.32 -20.52 -9.08
N ILE A 708 -10.25 -21.06 -7.86
CA ILE A 708 -9.18 -21.99 -7.46
C ILE A 708 -9.46 -23.43 -7.91
N SER A 709 -10.71 -23.78 -8.28
CA SER A 709 -11.04 -25.12 -8.80
C SER A 709 -10.53 -25.38 -10.22
N ARG A 710 -10.03 -24.36 -10.92
CA ARG A 710 -9.70 -24.41 -12.35
C ARG A 710 -8.20 -24.48 -12.65
#